data_AF-A0A2K0UE84-F1
#
_entry.id   AF-A0A2K0UE84-F1
#
_cell.length_a   1.000
_cell.length_b   1.000
_cell.length_c   1.000
_cell.angle_alpha   90.00
_cell.angle_beta   90.00
_cell.angle_gamma   90.00
#
_symmetry.space_group_name_H-M   'P 1'
#
loop_
_entity.id
_entity.type
_entity.pdbx_description
1 polymer ?
#
loop_
_entity_poly.entity_id
_entity_poly.type
_entity_poly.pdbx_seq_one_letter_code
_entity_poly.pdbx_strand_id
1 'polypeptide(L)'
;MDVVYVRQSSRPNEVAGPDGRRSWDVTIQVNKQPEITITITDPFLEAEYKDIFEDYLRNSDRQHWSLQSLELEDNGVSLAEDRIHAYGELLLAQLGLLQPRVLRTGSTEVQLVVVEHYDSQDDEKSMNKAGGIHCLAWELLESVRSPRMRNLRLRVTRVSDFASQPARPLGPPRSLSSVQVNPNGSFYVLLVIARDFSRSGADRDPEPDLAQWPLMNVQKKLRSRLLLEVVRPGSIEELDEHLKVRAGHGVQFNLVHFDLHGRIMDDEYGRQMPWLLFAKKPPGPSSHVNQVPQTHLAKASDVAKVLADYHVENVVLNACLSAYNRSGPSTNLAHIFLERGVHNVSAMWFYVHWQTVATYLEAFYNELLIKGTDFHVAAQRGRDAIQRKPTKRTGQPYQDFFLCVNYTRDVRRPAAMHREPSPTPSAHSAESSTSNTSMKSFMSGKWRPSTPRLSDSFLVVDEPIMRLQLHLLELEYKLMTSRVVYASDLRRSGSDLNATIDKMVTMWLNTNLVDDVYYYKAKDFAKRKMLTGSVSYREKRSRASSGGYLQLLFPRPVRALRQTLHIVRDVDPVVDPGWQADDVENQRSEERRLQVEDGLQRFAEKLHREGHSYLLFIGSQDAQWYRTYLQYLQGEWWLHMPWTFTVHSRYVRDVMAEKRKQIPRTIM
;
A
#
# COMPACT_ATOMS: atom_id res chain seq x y z
N MET A 1 31.64 5.40 10.27
CA MET A 1 30.27 5.76 10.68
C MET A 1 30.23 5.74 12.19
N ASP A 2 29.81 6.83 12.80
CA ASP A 2 29.54 6.89 14.24
C ASP A 2 28.08 6.54 14.52
N VAL A 3 27.80 5.94 15.68
CA VAL A 3 26.43 5.68 16.14
C VAL A 3 26.19 6.46 17.41
N VAL A 4 25.12 7.25 17.46
CA VAL A 4 24.74 8.07 18.60
C VAL A 4 23.39 7.58 19.09
N TYR A 5 23.32 7.11 20.33
CA TYR A 5 22.06 6.78 20.99
C TYR A 5 21.60 7.97 21.82
N VAL A 6 20.35 8.38 21.65
CA VAL A 6 19.68 9.38 22.49
C VAL A 6 18.54 8.65 23.18
N ARG A 7 18.63 8.43 24.49
CA ARG A 7 17.62 7.66 25.24
C ARG A 7 16.91 8.55 26.24
N GLN A 8 15.58 8.50 26.26
CA GLN A 8 14.81 9.19 27.30
C GLN A 8 15.04 8.52 28.66
N SER A 9 15.26 9.33 29.69
CA SER A 9 15.41 8.84 31.06
C SER A 9 14.07 8.31 31.60
N SER A 10 14.09 7.24 32.39
CA SER A 10 12.90 6.51 32.88
C SER A 10 11.98 7.30 33.83
N ARG A 11 12.37 8.50 34.26
CA ARG A 11 11.49 9.42 34.97
C ARG A 11 11.06 10.52 34.01
N PRO A 12 9.84 10.47 33.44
CA PRO A 12 9.30 11.57 32.67
C PRO A 12 8.96 12.72 33.62
N ASN A 13 9.96 13.55 33.94
CA ASN A 13 9.70 14.89 34.41
C ASN A 13 9.69 15.77 33.16
N GLU A 14 8.53 15.83 32.50
CA GLU A 14 8.25 17.01 31.70
C GLU A 14 8.18 18.17 32.68
N VAL A 15 9.24 18.96 32.71
CA VAL A 15 9.21 20.26 33.36
C VAL A 15 8.87 21.22 32.25
N ALA A 16 7.73 21.91 32.36
CA ALA A 16 7.52 23.11 31.56
C ALA A 16 8.72 24.01 31.85
N GLY A 17 9.60 24.18 30.86
CA GLY A 17 10.76 25.02 31.01
C GLY A 17 10.34 26.42 31.41
N PRO A 18 11.25 27.26 31.92
CA PRO A 18 10.94 28.63 32.33
C PRO A 18 10.24 29.45 31.22
N ASP A 19 10.41 29.07 29.96
CA ASP A 19 9.86 29.73 28.78
C ASP A 19 8.57 29.06 28.22
N GLY A 20 7.99 28.08 28.93
CA GLY A 20 6.78 27.36 28.51
C GLY A 20 7.01 26.27 27.44
N ARG A 21 8.27 25.96 27.12
CA ARG A 21 8.66 24.86 26.21
C ARG A 21 8.73 23.54 26.95
N ARG A 22 8.44 22.45 26.25
CA ARG A 22 8.56 21.09 26.79
C ARG A 22 10.02 20.67 26.80
N SER A 23 10.44 19.96 27.84
CA SER A 23 11.82 19.50 28.01
C SER A 23 11.86 18.06 28.48
N TRP A 24 12.89 17.33 28.06
CA TRP A 24 13.12 15.93 28.39
C TRP A 24 14.57 15.70 28.80
N ASP A 25 14.77 15.00 29.91
CA ASP A 25 16.09 14.52 30.31
C ASP A 25 16.45 13.26 29.53
N VAL A 26 17.55 13.32 28.78
CA VAL A 26 18.02 12.24 27.93
C VAL A 26 19.46 11.89 28.22
N THR A 27 19.82 10.63 27.99
CA THR A 27 21.21 10.17 27.97
C THR A 27 21.68 10.05 26.52
N ILE A 28 22.80 10.67 26.19
CA ILE A 28 23.48 10.55 24.91
C ILE A 28 24.68 9.62 25.05
N GLN A 29 24.74 8.61 24.19
CA GLN A 29 25.87 7.70 24.08
C GLN A 29 26.43 7.72 22.66
N VAL A 30 27.67 8.16 22.51
CA VAL A 30 28.36 8.11 21.21
C VAL A 30 29.23 6.85 21.14
N ASN A 31 28.89 5.96 20.22
CA ASN A 31 29.49 4.65 20.04
C ASN A 31 29.42 3.81 21.34
N LYS A 32 30.57 3.54 21.97
CA LYS A 32 30.70 2.84 23.25
C LYS A 32 31.33 3.74 24.33
N GLN A 33 31.26 5.06 24.15
CA GLN A 33 31.73 6.00 25.15
C GLN A 33 30.75 6.09 26.33
N PRO A 34 31.17 6.64 27.47
CA PRO A 34 30.28 6.90 28.61
C PRO A 34 29.06 7.72 28.20
N GLU A 35 27.93 7.41 28.84
CA GLU A 35 26.69 8.14 28.62
C GLU A 35 26.75 9.51 29.29
N ILE A 36 26.26 10.53 28.59
CA ILE A 36 26.19 11.90 29.07
C ILE A 36 24.72 12.26 29.22
N THR A 37 24.32 12.72 30.40
CA THR A 37 22.95 13.21 30.63
C THR A 37 22.86 14.67 30.19
N ILE A 38 21.87 14.98 29.36
CA ILE A 38 21.54 16.34 28.94
C ILE A 38 20.03 16.53 28.98
N THR A 39 19.57 17.78 29.03
CA THR A 39 18.17 18.13 28.86
C THR A 39 17.97 18.64 27.44
N ILE A 40 17.03 18.05 26.69
CA ILE A 40 16.60 18.54 25.39
C ILE A 40 15.29 19.31 25.59
N THR A 41 15.23 20.50 25.04
CA THR A 41 14.06 21.38 25.01
C THR A 41 13.51 21.46 23.59
N ASP A 42 12.19 21.37 23.46
CA ASP A 42 11.47 21.53 22.20
C ASP A 42 11.86 22.88 21.57
N PRO A 43 12.40 22.90 20.33
CA PRO A 43 12.75 24.16 19.67
C PRO A 43 11.55 25.09 19.47
N PHE A 44 10.32 24.56 19.48
CA PHE A 44 9.07 25.28 19.27
C PHE A 44 8.17 25.23 20.53
N LEU A 45 7.37 26.29 20.69
CA LEU A 45 6.19 26.34 21.55
C LEU A 45 5.02 25.60 20.89
N GLU A 46 4.01 25.18 21.69
CA GLU A 46 2.84 24.47 21.16
C GLU A 46 2.12 25.25 20.05
N ALA A 47 1.96 26.57 20.21
CA ALA A 47 1.33 27.43 19.21
C ALA A 47 2.11 27.45 17.87
N GLU A 48 3.44 27.38 17.93
CA GLU A 48 4.29 27.37 16.73
C GLU A 48 4.11 26.09 15.90
N TYR A 49 3.73 24.95 16.51
CA TYR A 49 3.40 23.74 15.75
C TYR A 49 2.17 23.95 14.87
N LYS A 50 1.17 24.66 15.39
CA LYS A 50 -0.05 24.97 14.63
C LYS A 50 0.26 26.00 13.54
N ASP A 51 0.85 27.13 13.92
CA ASP A 51 1.05 28.26 13.01
C ASP A 51 2.11 27.96 11.93
N ILE A 52 3.11 27.14 12.26
CA ILE A 52 4.19 26.79 11.33
C ILE A 52 3.89 25.44 10.70
N PHE A 53 3.91 24.33 11.44
CA PHE A 53 3.78 23.03 10.81
C PHE A 53 2.37 22.74 10.29
N GLU A 54 1.31 22.96 11.06
CA GLU A 54 -0.04 22.68 10.55
C GLU A 54 -0.40 23.62 9.42
N ASP A 55 -0.27 24.95 9.55
CA ASP A 55 -0.71 25.85 8.48
C ASP A 55 0.16 25.73 7.22
N TYR A 56 1.49 25.60 7.35
CA TYR A 56 2.38 25.34 6.21
C TYR A 56 2.05 24.00 5.52
N LEU A 57 1.77 22.94 6.29
CA LEU A 57 1.54 21.58 5.80
C LEU A 57 0.06 21.22 5.53
N ARG A 58 -0.89 22.07 5.93
CA ARG A 58 -2.35 21.92 5.68
C ARG A 58 -2.90 22.89 4.63
N ASN A 59 -2.31 24.08 4.43
CA ASN A 59 -2.74 25.04 3.38
C ASN A 59 -2.25 24.72 1.94
N SER A 60 -1.10 24.06 1.74
CA SER A 60 -1.23 22.62 1.68
C SER A 60 -1.81 21.80 0.52
N ASP A 61 -2.91 21.16 0.91
CA ASP A 61 -3.71 20.17 0.21
C ASP A 61 -5.00 20.79 -0.37
N ARG A 62 -5.37 22.00 0.04
CA ARG A 62 -6.54 22.71 -0.49
C ARG A 62 -6.14 23.51 -1.73
N GLN A 63 -6.60 23.07 -2.91
CA GLN A 63 -6.56 23.91 -4.11
C GLN A 63 -7.47 25.14 -3.92
N HIS A 64 -6.94 26.23 -3.39
CA HIS A 64 -7.60 27.53 -3.45
C HIS A 64 -7.40 28.15 -4.85
N TRP A 65 -8.51 28.42 -5.55
CA TRP A 65 -8.54 29.03 -6.89
C TRP A 65 -8.77 30.56 -6.85
N SER A 66 -8.53 31.25 -5.74
CA SER A 66 -8.67 32.71 -5.68
C SER A 66 -7.35 33.41 -6.00
N LEU A 67 -7.29 34.05 -7.17
CA LEU A 67 -6.19 34.90 -7.66
C LEU A 67 -5.81 36.07 -6.73
N GLN A 68 -6.61 36.38 -5.71
CA GLN A 68 -6.37 37.48 -4.76
C GLN A 68 -5.50 37.12 -3.54
N SER A 69 -5.20 35.83 -3.30
CA SER A 69 -4.36 35.42 -2.16
C SER A 69 -2.85 35.29 -2.49
N LEU A 70 -2.50 35.34 -3.79
CA LEU A 70 -1.16 35.00 -4.29
C LEU A 70 -0.04 35.98 -3.92
N GLU A 71 -0.35 37.24 -3.58
CA GLU A 71 0.67 38.25 -3.27
C GLU A 71 0.98 38.40 -1.77
N LEU A 72 0.12 37.88 -0.89
CA LEU A 72 0.31 37.93 0.57
C LEU A 72 0.98 36.66 1.14
N GLU A 73 1.06 35.57 0.36
CA GLU A 73 1.47 34.23 0.82
C GLU A 73 2.99 33.94 0.74
N ASP A 74 3.73 34.56 -0.19
CA ASP A 74 5.15 34.24 -0.45
C ASP A 74 6.05 34.54 0.78
N ASN A 75 5.74 35.62 1.50
CA ASN A 75 6.43 35.97 2.75
C ASN A 75 6.18 34.95 3.88
N GLY A 76 4.99 34.32 3.91
CA GLY A 76 4.62 33.36 4.95
C GLY A 76 5.30 32.00 4.77
N VAL A 77 5.41 31.52 3.52
CA VAL A 77 6.09 30.26 3.18
C VAL A 77 7.58 30.35 3.48
N SER A 78 8.25 31.42 3.05
CA SER A 78 9.67 31.63 3.32
C SER A 78 9.96 31.72 4.83
N LEU A 79 9.13 32.44 5.59
CA LEU A 79 9.28 32.54 7.04
C LEU A 79 9.09 31.19 7.73
N ALA A 80 8.10 30.39 7.32
CA ALA A 80 7.89 29.05 7.85
C ALA A 80 9.12 28.17 7.59
N GLU A 81 9.66 28.18 6.37
CA GLU A 81 10.85 27.41 6.02
C GLU A 81 12.10 27.81 6.81
N ASP A 82 12.33 29.11 7.03
CA ASP A 82 13.41 29.60 7.88
C ASP A 82 13.27 29.10 9.32
N ARG A 83 12.04 29.05 9.83
CA ARG A 83 11.74 28.52 11.17
C ARG A 83 11.93 27.00 11.24
N ILE A 84 11.54 26.27 10.21
CA ILE A 84 11.76 24.82 10.10
C ILE A 84 13.27 24.51 10.05
N HIS A 85 14.04 25.31 9.30
CA HIS A 85 15.49 25.18 9.28
C HIS A 85 16.10 25.49 10.66
N ALA A 86 15.67 26.59 11.29
CA ALA A 86 16.11 26.96 12.63
C ALA A 86 15.77 25.89 13.68
N TYR A 87 14.62 25.22 13.56
CA TYR A 87 14.26 24.09 14.40
C TYR A 87 15.34 23.00 14.37
N GLY A 88 15.76 22.58 13.16
CA GLY A 88 16.79 21.56 12.98
C GLY A 88 18.14 21.96 13.57
N GLU A 89 18.57 23.21 13.33
CA GLU A 89 19.84 23.74 13.88
C GLU A 89 19.82 23.82 15.41
N LEU A 90 18.72 24.30 16.00
CA LEU A 90 18.54 24.36 17.45
C LEU A 90 18.53 22.97 18.08
N LEU A 91 17.87 22.00 17.45
CA LEU A 91 17.87 20.62 17.92
C LEU A 91 19.28 20.00 17.84
N LEU A 92 20.02 20.23 16.75
CA LEU A 92 21.39 19.73 16.62
C LEU A 92 22.33 20.35 17.64
N ALA A 93 22.20 21.65 17.91
CA ALA A 93 23.03 22.37 18.87
C ALA A 93 22.93 21.77 20.28
N GLN A 94 21.71 21.36 20.68
CA GLN A 94 21.46 20.75 21.97
C GLN A 94 22.14 19.38 22.14
N LEU A 95 22.32 18.61 21.06
CA LEU A 95 22.97 17.29 21.11
C LEU A 95 24.49 17.37 21.36
N GLY A 96 25.11 18.55 21.21
CA GLY A 96 26.55 18.73 21.45
C GLY A 96 27.49 17.98 20.51
N LEU A 97 26.97 17.33 19.44
CA LEU A 97 27.75 16.45 18.56
C LEU A 97 28.86 17.18 17.78
N LEU A 98 28.72 18.50 17.63
CA LEU A 98 29.69 19.34 16.92
C LEU A 98 30.83 19.84 17.83
N GLN A 99 30.85 19.46 19.10
CA GLN A 99 31.97 19.77 19.99
C GLN A 99 33.21 18.94 19.59
N PRO A 100 34.43 19.50 19.73
CA PRO A 100 35.65 18.77 19.41
C PRO A 100 35.73 17.44 20.16
N ARG A 101 36.18 16.39 19.48
CA ARG A 101 36.43 15.04 20.03
C ARG A 101 35.20 14.21 20.42
N VAL A 102 33.97 14.69 20.21
CA VAL A 102 32.75 13.90 20.41
C VAL A 102 32.59 12.85 19.31
N LEU A 103 32.64 13.28 18.06
CA LEU A 103 32.66 12.37 16.89
C LEU A 103 34.10 12.00 16.52
N ARG A 104 34.27 10.86 15.84
CA ARG A 104 35.58 10.46 15.31
C ARG A 104 36.04 11.46 14.25
N THR A 105 37.34 11.79 14.27
CA THR A 105 37.94 12.67 13.28
C THR A 105 37.72 12.12 11.87
N GLY A 106 37.14 12.93 10.97
CA GLY A 106 36.86 12.53 9.60
C GLY A 106 35.55 11.73 9.39
N SER A 107 34.70 11.60 10.41
CA SER A 107 33.36 11.01 10.25
C SER A 107 32.52 11.81 9.25
N THR A 108 32.12 11.14 8.17
CA THR A 108 31.21 11.68 7.14
C THR A 108 29.76 11.25 7.34
N GLU A 109 29.51 10.27 8.22
CA GLU A 109 28.18 9.71 8.44
C GLU A 109 27.98 9.31 9.91
N VAL A 110 26.85 9.73 10.48
CA VAL A 110 26.40 9.41 11.84
C VAL A 110 25.00 8.81 11.79
N GLN A 111 24.82 7.65 12.43
CA GLN A 111 23.50 7.11 12.74
C GLN A 111 23.06 7.64 14.10
N LEU A 112 22.00 8.44 14.12
CA LEU A 112 21.28 8.83 15.32
C LEU A 112 20.17 7.80 15.58
N VAL A 113 20.20 7.20 16.77
CA VAL A 113 19.23 6.23 17.26
C VAL A 113 18.50 6.86 18.43
N VAL A 114 17.27 7.31 18.21
CA VAL A 114 16.42 7.92 19.23
C VAL A 114 15.62 6.81 19.89
N VAL A 115 15.78 6.62 21.20
CA VAL A 115 15.19 5.50 21.95
C VAL A 115 14.23 6.03 23.01
N GLU A 116 13.00 5.55 22.98
CA GLU A 116 11.99 5.82 24.00
C GLU A 116 11.52 4.50 24.62
N HIS A 117 11.44 4.46 25.96
CA HIS A 117 11.06 3.29 26.73
C HIS A 117 9.64 3.45 27.27
N TYR A 118 8.83 2.39 27.13
CA TYR A 118 7.44 2.33 27.58
C TYR A 118 7.26 1.18 28.57
N ASP A 119 6.91 1.52 29.81
CA ASP A 119 6.60 0.57 30.89
C ASP A 119 5.09 0.28 30.94
N SER A 120 4.73 -1.00 30.95
CA SER A 120 3.34 -1.50 30.86
C SER A 120 2.49 -1.33 32.14
N GLN A 121 3.04 -0.74 33.22
CA GLN A 121 2.31 -0.48 34.46
C GLN A 121 1.74 0.94 34.57
N ASP A 122 2.08 1.82 33.62
CA ASP A 122 1.70 3.23 33.68
C ASP A 122 0.33 3.53 33.02
N ASP A 123 -0.28 2.58 32.31
CA ASP A 123 -1.39 2.83 31.37
C ASP A 123 -2.69 3.39 31.98
N GLU A 124 -2.99 3.15 33.25
CA GLU A 124 -4.20 3.72 33.89
C GLU A 124 -3.96 5.09 34.56
N LYS A 125 -2.70 5.43 34.92
CA LYS A 125 -2.37 6.71 35.60
C LYS A 125 -1.56 7.68 34.72
N SER A 126 -1.07 7.23 33.56
CA SER A 126 -0.27 7.99 32.59
C SER A 126 -1.10 8.73 31.54
N MET A 127 -2.44 8.75 31.68
CA MET A 127 -3.36 9.32 30.69
C MET A 127 -3.26 10.85 30.51
N ASN A 128 -2.45 11.52 31.33
CA ASN A 128 -2.13 12.96 31.23
C ASN A 128 -0.64 13.24 30.96
N LYS A 129 0.19 12.25 30.60
CA LYS A 129 1.59 12.51 30.24
C LYS A 129 1.66 13.11 28.83
N ALA A 130 2.34 14.23 28.66
CA ALA A 130 2.63 14.76 27.34
C ALA A 130 3.49 13.80 26.52
N GLY A 131 3.53 14.01 25.20
CA GLY A 131 4.35 13.25 24.28
C GLY A 131 5.81 13.12 24.72
N GLY A 132 6.36 11.91 24.63
CA GLY A 132 7.79 11.68 24.88
C GLY A 132 8.68 12.21 23.76
N ILE A 133 9.98 11.91 23.81
CA ILE A 133 10.96 12.54 22.91
C ILE A 133 10.71 12.27 21.42
N HIS A 134 9.98 11.22 21.06
CA HIS A 134 9.53 10.98 19.68
C HIS A 134 8.54 12.04 19.16
N CYS A 135 8.05 12.97 19.97
CA CYS A 135 7.24 14.07 19.47
C CYS A 135 8.02 15.09 18.62
N LEU A 136 9.36 15.11 18.71
CA LEU A 136 10.22 16.07 18.01
C LEU A 136 10.44 15.68 16.53
N ALA A 137 10.69 16.67 15.67
CA ALA A 137 11.00 16.52 14.25
C ALA A 137 12.45 16.05 14.00
N TRP A 138 12.82 14.88 14.53
CA TRP A 138 14.20 14.37 14.45
C TRP A 138 14.76 14.31 13.04
N GLU A 139 13.93 13.99 12.04
CA GLU A 139 14.30 13.85 10.64
C GLU A 139 14.82 15.16 10.04
N LEU A 140 14.49 16.34 10.60
CA LEU A 140 15.09 17.61 10.18
C LEU A 140 16.61 17.64 10.34
N LEU A 141 17.17 16.87 11.28
CA LEU A 141 18.62 16.75 11.44
C LEU A 141 19.31 16.18 10.19
N GLU A 142 18.59 15.47 9.31
CA GLU A 142 19.16 14.90 8.08
C GLU A 142 19.46 15.96 7.00
N SER A 143 18.84 17.14 7.06
CA SER A 143 19.12 18.26 6.13
C SER A 143 20.11 19.28 6.68
N VAL A 144 20.27 19.36 8.01
CA VAL A 144 21.12 20.35 8.68
C VAL A 144 22.56 20.29 8.16
N ARG A 145 23.11 21.46 7.81
CA ARG A 145 24.49 21.61 7.29
C ARG A 145 25.30 22.47 8.23
N SER A 146 26.15 21.85 9.04
CA SER A 146 27.07 22.59 9.90
C SER A 146 28.29 23.12 9.13
N PRO A 147 28.65 24.41 9.24
CA PRO A 147 29.88 24.95 8.69
C PRO A 147 31.14 24.24 9.20
N ARG A 148 31.09 23.72 10.43
CA ARG A 148 32.21 23.01 11.08
C ARG A 148 32.43 21.61 10.51
N MET A 149 31.40 20.97 9.95
CA MET A 149 31.46 19.64 9.34
C MET A 149 30.61 19.56 8.07
N ARG A 150 31.08 20.21 6.99
CA ARG A 150 30.32 20.34 5.72
C ARG A 150 29.93 19.01 5.05
N ASN A 151 30.67 17.94 5.32
CA ASN A 151 30.46 16.62 4.73
C ASN A 151 29.76 15.63 5.68
N LEU A 152 29.36 16.08 6.88
CA LEU A 152 28.70 15.20 7.83
C LEU A 152 27.23 15.00 7.42
N ARG A 153 26.84 13.73 7.34
CA ARG A 153 25.47 13.31 7.09
C ARG A 153 24.91 12.62 8.32
N LEU A 154 23.82 13.16 8.85
CA LEU A 154 23.05 12.55 9.91
C LEU A 154 21.96 11.64 9.31
N ARG A 155 21.66 10.56 10.02
CA ARG A 155 20.65 9.57 9.66
C ARG A 155 19.87 9.19 10.90
N VAL A 156 18.56 9.28 10.85
CA VAL A 156 17.71 9.11 12.03
C VAL A 156 17.00 7.76 11.97
N THR A 157 16.94 7.09 13.12
CA THR A 157 16.13 5.91 13.38
C THR A 157 15.48 6.05 14.75
N ARG A 158 14.15 5.92 14.80
CA ARG A 158 13.39 5.93 16.05
C ARG A 158 13.19 4.50 16.55
N VAL A 159 13.44 4.27 17.82
CA VAL A 159 13.40 2.97 18.47
C VAL A 159 12.45 3.06 19.65
N SER A 160 11.44 2.20 19.68
CA SER A 160 10.51 2.11 20.79
C SER A 160 10.75 0.79 21.52
N ASP A 161 11.07 0.87 22.80
CA ASP A 161 11.27 -0.28 23.68
C ASP A 161 10.02 -0.44 24.55
N PHE A 162 9.38 -1.60 24.50
CA PHE A 162 8.16 -1.89 25.24
C PHE A 162 8.43 -3.05 26.20
N ALA A 163 8.09 -2.87 27.48
CA ALA A 163 8.30 -3.88 28.52
C ALA A 163 7.55 -5.20 28.24
N SER A 164 6.40 -5.14 27.58
CA SER A 164 5.56 -6.29 27.24
C SER A 164 6.10 -7.04 26.02
N GLN A 165 6.65 -8.24 26.19
CA GLN A 165 6.98 -9.09 25.04
C GLN A 165 5.70 -9.72 24.47
N PRO A 166 5.34 -9.47 23.20
CA PRO A 166 4.30 -10.26 22.55
C PRO A 166 4.76 -11.72 22.50
N ALA A 167 3.83 -12.65 22.71
CA ALA A 167 4.13 -14.08 22.65
C ALA A 167 4.81 -14.42 21.32
N ARG A 168 6.08 -14.84 21.37
CA ARG A 168 6.84 -15.24 20.18
C ARG A 168 6.35 -16.62 19.72
N PRO A 169 5.94 -16.81 18.45
CA PRO A 169 5.55 -18.13 17.98
C PRO A 169 6.71 -19.13 18.01
N LEU A 170 6.36 -20.40 18.21
CA LEU A 170 7.22 -21.56 17.94
C LEU A 170 7.26 -21.79 16.41
N GLY A 171 8.20 -21.11 15.73
CA GLY A 171 8.47 -21.30 14.31
C GLY A 171 9.37 -20.19 13.77
N PRO A 172 10.21 -20.43 12.74
CA PRO A 172 11.04 -19.37 12.19
C PRO A 172 10.16 -18.36 11.43
N PRO A 173 10.03 -17.10 11.90
CA PRO A 173 9.41 -16.07 11.08
C PRO A 173 10.21 -15.92 9.78
N ARG A 174 9.53 -15.81 8.64
CA ARG A 174 10.18 -15.36 7.40
C ARG A 174 10.33 -13.84 7.46
N SER A 175 11.29 -13.37 8.27
CA SER A 175 11.55 -11.94 8.38
C SER A 175 11.89 -11.35 7.01
N LEU A 176 11.58 -10.07 6.79
CA LEU A 176 11.92 -9.39 5.54
C LEU A 176 13.42 -9.51 5.21
N SER A 177 14.29 -9.39 6.23
CA SER A 177 15.74 -9.55 6.08
C SER A 177 16.15 -10.95 5.62
N SER A 178 15.47 -12.01 6.08
CA SER A 178 15.74 -13.37 5.63
C SER A 178 15.43 -13.56 4.13
N VAL A 179 14.38 -12.91 3.63
CA VAL A 179 13.98 -12.95 2.21
C VAL A 179 14.95 -12.12 1.36
N GLN A 180 15.42 -10.99 1.87
CA GLN A 180 16.39 -10.13 1.16
C GLN A 180 17.73 -10.84 0.93
N VAL A 181 18.22 -11.59 1.92
CA VAL A 181 19.49 -12.33 1.82
C VAL A 181 19.36 -13.57 0.93
N ASN A 182 18.17 -14.14 0.80
CA ASN A 182 17.92 -15.31 -0.04
C ASN A 182 17.59 -14.91 -1.50
N PRO A 183 18.45 -15.21 -2.49
CA PRO A 183 18.18 -14.90 -3.90
C PRO A 183 16.93 -15.61 -4.45
N ASN A 184 16.57 -16.75 -3.87
CA ASN A 184 15.38 -17.53 -4.21
C ASN A 184 14.18 -17.20 -3.31
N GLY A 185 14.36 -16.30 -2.33
CA GLY A 185 13.30 -15.80 -1.47
C GLY A 185 12.31 -14.98 -2.28
N SER A 186 11.02 -15.18 -1.99
CA SER A 186 9.92 -14.37 -2.51
C SER A 186 9.37 -13.46 -1.41
N PHE A 187 9.18 -12.20 -1.76
CA PHE A 187 8.48 -11.21 -0.97
C PHE A 187 6.98 -11.42 -1.09
N TYR A 188 6.28 -11.33 0.03
CA TYR A 188 4.83 -11.33 0.14
C TYR A 188 4.40 -9.97 0.67
N VAL A 189 3.78 -9.16 -0.18
CA VAL A 189 3.31 -7.81 0.15
C VAL A 189 1.80 -7.76 -0.01
N LEU A 190 1.12 -7.30 1.04
CA LEU A 190 -0.31 -7.02 1.02
C LEU A 190 -0.53 -5.51 0.98
N LEU A 191 -1.34 -5.04 0.04
CA LEU A 191 -1.72 -3.64 -0.11
C LEU A 191 -3.19 -3.47 0.27
N VAL A 192 -3.48 -2.50 1.12
CA VAL A 192 -4.84 -2.09 1.50
C VAL A 192 -5.06 -0.69 0.96
N ILE A 193 -6.07 -0.52 0.10
CA ILE A 193 -6.43 0.78 -0.48
C ILE A 193 -7.84 1.12 -0.05
N ALA A 194 -8.01 2.26 0.62
CA ALA A 194 -9.32 2.80 0.95
C ALA A 194 -9.42 4.28 0.57
N ARG A 195 -10.55 4.63 -0.06
CA ARG A 195 -10.85 5.98 -0.56
C ARG A 195 -12.33 6.27 -0.33
N ASP A 196 -12.64 7.54 -0.06
CA ASP A 196 -14.00 8.04 0.06
C ASP A 196 -14.45 8.64 -1.26
N PHE A 197 -15.33 7.93 -1.97
CA PHE A 197 -15.80 8.35 -3.29
C PHE A 197 -16.93 9.39 -3.21
N SER A 198 -17.48 9.63 -2.01
CA SER A 198 -18.56 10.60 -1.81
C SER A 198 -18.08 12.05 -1.90
N ARG A 199 -16.76 12.27 -1.83
CA ARG A 199 -16.16 13.60 -1.88
C ARG A 199 -15.81 14.00 -3.31
N SER A 200 -16.00 15.29 -3.60
CA SER A 200 -15.76 15.86 -4.94
C SER A 200 -15.05 17.22 -4.83
N GLY A 201 -14.60 17.75 -5.98
CA GLY A 201 -13.91 19.04 -6.02
C GLY A 201 -12.61 19.04 -5.22
N ALA A 202 -12.42 20.06 -4.37
CA ALA A 202 -11.22 20.23 -3.55
C ALA A 202 -11.11 19.18 -2.42
N ASP A 203 -12.23 18.59 -1.99
CA ASP A 203 -12.26 17.55 -0.95
C ASP A 203 -12.14 16.13 -1.53
N ARG A 204 -12.01 16.02 -2.86
CA ARG A 204 -11.84 14.74 -3.55
C ARG A 204 -10.54 14.08 -3.10
N ASP A 205 -10.64 12.79 -2.79
CA ASP A 205 -9.48 12.00 -2.41
C ASP A 205 -8.40 11.93 -3.52
N PRO A 206 -7.13 11.73 -3.15
CA PRO A 206 -6.07 11.49 -4.12
C PRO A 206 -6.26 10.16 -4.85
N GLU A 207 -5.68 10.05 -6.04
CA GLU A 207 -5.72 8.82 -6.83
C GLU A 207 -5.13 7.62 -6.02
N PRO A 208 -5.68 6.41 -6.19
CA PRO A 208 -5.28 5.21 -5.45
C PRO A 208 -3.97 4.57 -5.96
N ASP A 209 -3.21 5.28 -6.78
CA ASP A 209 -2.00 4.78 -7.42
C ASP A 209 -0.71 5.11 -6.66
N LEU A 210 -0.80 5.90 -5.57
CA LEU A 210 0.37 6.33 -4.79
C LEU A 210 1.20 5.15 -4.31
N ALA A 211 0.57 4.12 -3.76
CA ALA A 211 1.23 2.89 -3.34
C ALA A 211 1.17 1.78 -4.40
N GLN A 212 0.05 1.67 -5.12
CA GLN A 212 -0.17 0.62 -6.12
C GLN A 212 0.87 0.69 -7.25
N TRP A 213 1.12 1.88 -7.80
CA TRP A 213 2.03 2.05 -8.92
C TRP A 213 3.50 1.68 -8.60
N PRO A 214 4.13 2.20 -7.52
CA PRO A 214 5.51 1.83 -7.21
C PRO A 214 5.63 0.33 -6.89
N LEU A 215 4.66 -0.27 -6.19
CA LEU A 215 4.66 -1.70 -5.90
C LEU A 215 4.53 -2.57 -7.16
N MET A 216 3.64 -2.21 -8.09
CA MET A 216 3.52 -2.94 -9.36
C MET A 216 4.77 -2.78 -10.25
N ASN A 217 5.42 -1.61 -10.23
CA ASN A 217 6.71 -1.44 -10.92
C ASN A 217 7.79 -2.35 -10.35
N VAL A 218 7.87 -2.44 -9.02
CA VAL A 218 8.77 -3.37 -8.35
C VAL A 218 8.41 -4.81 -8.69
N GLN A 219 7.12 -5.16 -8.72
CA GLN A 219 6.64 -6.49 -9.12
C GLN A 219 7.05 -6.84 -10.56
N LYS A 220 6.95 -5.90 -11.51
CA LYS A 220 7.40 -6.10 -12.88
C LYS A 220 8.91 -6.41 -12.94
N LYS A 221 9.72 -5.75 -12.11
CA LYS A 221 11.18 -5.95 -12.03
C LYS A 221 11.57 -7.25 -11.32
N LEU A 222 10.89 -7.60 -10.21
CA LEU A 222 11.17 -8.78 -9.40
C LEU A 222 10.48 -10.06 -9.91
N ARG A 223 9.46 -9.92 -10.77
CA ARG A 223 8.67 -11.01 -11.35
C ARG A 223 8.20 -11.99 -10.25
N SER A 224 8.62 -13.25 -10.32
CA SER A 224 8.20 -14.29 -9.38
C SER A 224 8.71 -14.13 -7.95
N ARG A 225 9.67 -13.22 -7.73
CA ARG A 225 10.16 -12.91 -6.38
C ARG A 225 9.27 -11.96 -5.60
N LEU A 226 8.19 -11.43 -6.18
CA LEU A 226 7.22 -10.62 -5.44
C LEU A 226 5.79 -11.08 -5.72
N LEU A 227 5.11 -11.57 -4.68
CA LEU A 227 3.66 -11.68 -4.64
C LEU A 227 3.10 -10.38 -4.07
N LEU A 228 2.40 -9.62 -4.90
CA LEU A 228 1.62 -8.45 -4.51
C LEU A 228 0.14 -8.83 -4.54
N GLU A 229 -0.54 -8.69 -3.42
CA GLU A 229 -2.00 -8.85 -3.31
C GLU A 229 -2.61 -7.56 -2.80
N VAL A 230 -3.87 -7.30 -3.18
CA VAL A 230 -4.60 -6.11 -2.74
C VAL A 230 -5.90 -6.55 -2.07
N VAL A 231 -6.17 -6.02 -0.88
CA VAL A 231 -7.40 -6.24 -0.12
C VAL A 231 -8.55 -5.50 -0.78
N ARG A 232 -9.65 -6.21 -1.08
CA ARG A 232 -10.80 -5.68 -1.84
C ARG A 232 -12.14 -6.17 -1.27
N PRO A 233 -13.06 -5.24 -0.92
CA PRO A 233 -12.80 -3.82 -0.67
C PRO A 233 -11.74 -3.65 0.43
N GLY A 234 -11.06 -2.50 0.48
CA GLY A 234 -10.08 -2.20 1.54
C GLY A 234 -10.72 -1.91 2.90
N SER A 235 -11.53 -2.84 3.42
CA SER A 235 -12.14 -2.82 4.75
C SER A 235 -11.25 -3.55 5.77
N ILE A 236 -11.48 -3.33 7.07
CA ILE A 236 -10.76 -4.05 8.12
C ILE A 236 -11.19 -5.52 8.18
N GLU A 237 -12.45 -5.81 7.92
CA GLU A 237 -12.99 -7.17 7.94
C GLU A 237 -12.41 -8.02 6.80
N GLU A 238 -12.25 -7.44 5.60
CA GLU A 238 -11.66 -8.15 4.47
C GLU A 238 -10.14 -8.24 4.62
N LEU A 239 -9.48 -7.30 5.32
CA LEU A 239 -8.09 -7.46 5.71
C LEU A 239 -7.91 -8.68 6.63
N ASP A 240 -8.71 -8.79 7.69
CA ASP A 240 -8.69 -9.93 8.61
C ASP A 240 -8.94 -11.25 7.86
N GLU A 241 -10.02 -11.34 7.09
CA GLU A 241 -10.35 -12.55 6.34
C GLU A 241 -9.26 -12.91 5.29
N HIS A 242 -8.67 -11.91 4.61
CA HIS A 242 -7.60 -12.15 3.64
C HIS A 242 -6.36 -12.75 4.32
N LEU A 243 -5.94 -12.18 5.45
CA LEU A 243 -4.81 -12.68 6.23
C LEU A 243 -5.10 -14.07 6.80
N LYS A 244 -6.31 -14.30 7.32
CA LYS A 244 -6.78 -15.60 7.83
C LYS A 244 -6.71 -16.70 6.80
N VAL A 245 -7.28 -16.47 5.62
CA VAL A 245 -7.28 -17.45 4.55
C VAL A 245 -5.84 -17.74 4.12
N ARG A 246 -5.00 -16.71 3.95
CA ARG A 246 -3.60 -16.88 3.55
C ARG A 246 -2.77 -17.63 4.61
N ALA A 247 -2.96 -17.33 5.88
CA ALA A 247 -2.33 -18.04 6.98
C ALA A 247 -2.73 -19.53 6.98
N GLY A 248 -4.00 -19.85 6.73
CA GLY A 248 -4.49 -21.23 6.56
C GLY A 248 -3.83 -21.99 5.40
N HIS A 249 -3.21 -21.28 4.46
CA HIS A 249 -2.43 -21.84 3.35
C HIS A 249 -0.92 -21.74 3.55
N GLY A 250 -0.46 -21.39 4.75
CA GLY A 250 0.96 -21.25 5.07
C GLY A 250 1.62 -20.04 4.40
N VAL A 251 0.84 -19.04 3.99
CA VAL A 251 1.35 -17.77 3.44
C VAL A 251 1.33 -16.73 4.56
N GLN A 252 2.51 -16.23 4.91
CA GLN A 252 2.69 -15.11 5.83
C GLN A 252 3.21 -13.91 5.05
N PHE A 253 2.56 -12.75 5.20
CA PHE A 253 3.00 -11.53 4.54
C PHE A 253 4.21 -10.93 5.25
N ASN A 254 5.24 -10.55 4.49
CA ASN A 254 6.42 -9.88 5.04
C ASN A 254 6.13 -8.41 5.34
N LEU A 255 5.24 -7.79 4.55
CA LEU A 255 4.92 -6.37 4.63
C LEU A 255 3.44 -6.12 4.30
N VAL A 256 2.78 -5.29 5.10
CA VAL A 256 1.45 -4.74 4.80
C VAL A 256 1.57 -3.23 4.57
N HIS A 257 1.06 -2.75 3.44
CA HIS A 257 0.97 -1.32 3.13
C HIS A 257 -0.48 -0.86 3.25
N PHE A 258 -0.70 0.19 4.02
CA PHE A 258 -1.98 0.89 4.11
C PHE A 258 -1.91 2.21 3.34
N ASP A 259 -2.67 2.28 2.25
CA ASP A 259 -2.85 3.48 1.44
C ASP A 259 -4.26 4.03 1.71
N LEU A 260 -4.41 4.80 2.79
CA LEU A 260 -5.69 5.30 3.30
C LEU A 260 -5.49 6.49 4.25
N HIS A 261 -6.56 7.23 4.57
CA HIS A 261 -6.44 8.40 5.46
C HIS A 261 -6.30 8.02 6.94
N GLY A 262 -5.52 8.81 7.68
CA GLY A 262 -5.43 8.76 9.14
C GLY A 262 -6.00 10.02 9.78
N ARG A 263 -6.54 9.90 11.00
CA ARG A 263 -7.07 11.01 11.80
C ARG A 263 -6.82 10.79 13.29
N ILE A 264 -6.66 11.88 14.03
CA ILE A 264 -6.75 11.89 15.48
C ILE A 264 -8.13 12.46 15.84
N MET A 265 -8.88 11.76 16.68
CA MET A 265 -10.22 12.17 17.12
C MET A 265 -10.45 11.76 18.56
N ASP A 266 -11.29 12.52 19.27
CA ASP A 266 -11.70 12.17 20.62
C ASP A 266 -12.58 10.91 20.62
N ASP A 267 -12.34 10.03 21.59
CA ASP A 267 -13.22 8.89 21.88
C ASP A 267 -14.43 9.31 22.73
N GLU A 268 -15.25 8.33 23.12
CA GLU A 268 -16.45 8.55 23.95
C GLU A 268 -16.14 9.14 25.35
N TYR A 269 -14.87 9.10 25.78
CA TYR A 269 -14.39 9.67 27.03
C TYR A 269 -13.63 10.99 26.83
N GLY A 270 -13.65 11.57 25.63
CA GLY A 270 -12.94 12.80 25.29
C GLY A 270 -11.43 12.62 25.11
N ARG A 271 -10.94 11.39 24.93
CA ARG A 271 -9.51 11.11 24.77
C ARG A 271 -9.14 11.07 23.29
N GLN A 272 -8.11 11.83 22.91
CA GLN A 272 -7.59 11.80 21.55
C GLN A 272 -7.03 10.42 21.21
N MET A 273 -7.60 9.78 20.20
CA MET A 273 -7.22 8.45 19.72
C MET A 273 -6.95 8.49 18.21
N PRO A 274 -6.03 7.65 17.70
CA PRO A 274 -5.77 7.54 16.27
C PRO A 274 -6.72 6.56 15.59
N TRP A 275 -7.20 6.97 14.41
CA TRP A 275 -8.15 6.23 13.59
C TRP A 275 -7.66 6.16 12.14
N LEU A 276 -8.04 5.09 11.46
CA LEU A 276 -7.82 4.87 10.05
C LEU A 276 -9.16 4.79 9.31
N LEU A 277 -9.22 5.41 8.12
CA LEU A 277 -10.42 5.43 7.30
C LEU A 277 -10.41 4.27 6.30
N PHE A 278 -11.05 3.17 6.68
CA PHE A 278 -11.20 1.97 5.85
C PHE A 278 -12.44 2.06 4.97
N ALA A 279 -12.46 1.32 3.86
CA ALA A 279 -13.67 1.23 3.03
C ALA A 279 -14.78 0.59 3.86
N LYS A 280 -15.97 1.19 3.83
CA LYS A 280 -17.13 0.64 4.53
C LYS A 280 -17.49 -0.69 3.89
N LYS A 281 -17.56 -1.74 4.72
CA LYS A 281 -18.11 -3.03 4.30
C LYS A 281 -19.53 -2.79 3.78
N PRO A 282 -19.85 -3.22 2.54
CA PRO A 282 -21.21 -3.10 2.04
C PRO A 282 -22.18 -3.83 2.96
N PRO A 283 -23.40 -3.30 3.16
CA PRO A 283 -24.47 -4.13 3.68
C PRO A 283 -24.63 -5.36 2.78
N GLY A 284 -25.14 -6.47 3.32
CA GLY A 284 -25.35 -7.69 2.54
C GLY A 284 -26.14 -7.46 1.23
N PRO A 285 -26.24 -8.48 0.36
CA PRO A 285 -26.70 -8.37 -1.03
C PRO A 285 -28.13 -7.80 -1.24
N SER A 286 -28.85 -7.43 -0.17
CA SER A 286 -30.22 -6.93 -0.18
C SER A 286 -30.38 -5.40 -0.15
N SER A 287 -29.30 -4.61 -0.01
CA SER A 287 -29.42 -3.15 -0.07
C SER A 287 -29.21 -2.62 -1.49
N HIS A 288 -30.29 -2.49 -2.28
CA HIS A 288 -30.30 -1.87 -3.62
C HIS A 288 -30.10 -0.34 -3.62
N VAL A 289 -29.42 0.20 -2.61
CA VAL A 289 -29.16 1.63 -2.56
C VAL A 289 -27.84 1.85 -3.30
N ASN A 290 -27.92 2.62 -4.39
CA ASN A 290 -26.79 3.27 -5.07
C ASN A 290 -25.98 4.09 -4.04
N GLN A 291 -25.20 3.43 -3.18
CA GLN A 291 -24.35 4.09 -2.20
C GLN A 291 -23.00 4.25 -2.84
N VAL A 292 -22.65 5.51 -3.11
CA VAL A 292 -21.27 5.89 -3.40
C VAL A 292 -20.41 5.33 -2.26
N PRO A 293 -19.35 4.56 -2.55
CA PRO A 293 -18.60 3.90 -1.50
C PRO A 293 -18.00 4.96 -0.55
N GLN A 294 -18.23 4.77 0.75
CA GLN A 294 -17.77 5.64 1.81
C GLN A 294 -16.71 4.93 2.66
N THR A 295 -16.02 5.71 3.48
CA THR A 295 -15.10 5.18 4.48
C THR A 295 -15.74 5.17 5.87
N HIS A 296 -15.33 4.23 6.71
CA HIS A 296 -15.64 4.20 8.13
C HIS A 296 -14.36 4.38 8.96
N LEU A 297 -14.52 4.74 10.23
CA LEU A 297 -13.40 4.84 11.16
C LEU A 297 -13.13 3.48 11.81
N ALA A 298 -11.88 3.02 11.76
CA ALA A 298 -11.37 1.89 12.53
C ALA A 298 -10.32 2.38 13.52
N LYS A 299 -10.42 1.97 14.80
CA LYS A 299 -9.41 2.34 15.80
C LYS A 299 -8.08 1.70 15.44
N ALA A 300 -6.99 2.42 15.64
CA ALA A 300 -5.65 1.86 15.46
C ALA A 300 -5.43 0.56 16.24
N SER A 301 -5.97 0.46 17.47
CA SER A 301 -5.89 -0.75 18.31
C SER A 301 -6.50 -1.99 17.65
N ASP A 302 -7.61 -1.81 16.93
CA ASP A 302 -8.33 -2.91 16.29
C ASP A 302 -7.55 -3.42 15.07
N VAL A 303 -7.00 -2.51 14.28
CA VAL A 303 -6.13 -2.84 13.14
C VAL A 303 -4.83 -3.51 13.62
N ALA A 304 -4.23 -3.00 14.70
CA ALA A 304 -3.02 -3.57 15.29
C ALA A 304 -3.25 -5.00 15.78
N LYS A 305 -4.42 -5.29 16.36
CA LYS A 305 -4.83 -6.63 16.75
C LYS A 305 -4.89 -7.58 15.55
N VAL A 306 -5.56 -7.18 14.46
CA VAL A 306 -5.63 -7.98 13.22
C VAL A 306 -4.22 -8.30 12.70
N LEU A 307 -3.32 -7.31 12.65
CA LEU A 307 -1.94 -7.52 12.20
C LEU A 307 -1.15 -8.47 13.11
N ALA A 308 -1.36 -8.38 14.43
CA ALA A 308 -0.70 -9.22 15.42
C ALA A 308 -1.15 -10.69 15.32
N ASP A 309 -2.46 -10.92 15.12
CA ASP A 309 -3.08 -12.24 15.00
C ASP A 309 -2.49 -13.06 13.83
N TYR A 310 -1.99 -12.38 12.79
CA TYR A 310 -1.32 -13.01 11.64
C TYR A 310 0.17 -12.69 11.53
N HIS A 311 0.78 -12.19 12.60
CA HIS A 311 2.22 -11.99 12.75
C HIS A 311 2.84 -11.15 11.62
N VAL A 312 2.23 -10.01 11.30
CA VAL A 312 2.79 -9.05 10.35
C VAL A 312 3.89 -8.25 11.04
N GLU A 313 5.12 -8.36 10.54
CA GLU A 313 6.29 -7.70 11.15
C GLU A 313 6.59 -6.30 10.60
N ASN A 314 6.20 -6.00 9.36
CA ASN A 314 6.56 -4.74 8.71
C ASN A 314 5.32 -4.05 8.15
N VAL A 315 5.15 -2.78 8.49
CA VAL A 315 3.99 -1.99 8.08
C VAL A 315 4.43 -0.66 7.47
N VAL A 316 3.77 -0.26 6.39
CA VAL A 316 3.91 1.07 5.80
C VAL A 316 2.55 1.76 5.84
N LEU A 317 2.47 2.91 6.49
CA LEU A 317 1.27 3.71 6.67
C LEU A 317 1.38 4.97 5.82
N ASN A 318 0.77 4.95 4.64
CA ASN A 318 0.48 6.17 3.89
C ASN A 318 -0.81 6.79 4.44
N ALA A 319 -0.75 7.24 5.71
CA ALA A 319 -1.87 7.81 6.45
C ALA A 319 -1.39 9.02 7.27
N CYS A 320 -1.96 10.20 7.04
CA CYS A 320 -1.62 11.43 7.76
C CYS A 320 -1.76 11.23 9.28
N LEU A 321 -0.88 11.88 10.05
CA LEU A 321 -0.86 11.84 11.52
C LEU A 321 -0.63 10.44 12.13
N SER A 322 -0.26 9.44 11.34
CA SER A 322 0.03 8.08 11.84
C SER A 322 1.25 7.98 12.76
N ALA A 323 2.08 9.04 12.84
CA ALA A 323 3.16 9.16 13.82
C ALA A 323 2.98 10.35 14.77
N TYR A 324 1.76 10.89 14.89
CA TYR A 324 1.48 12.03 15.77
C TYR A 324 1.63 11.64 17.24
N ASN A 325 2.52 12.32 17.96
CA ASN A 325 2.87 11.99 19.35
C ASN A 325 2.95 13.24 20.24
N ARG A 326 2.11 14.25 20.00
CA ARG A 326 2.13 15.49 20.80
C ARG A 326 1.33 15.35 22.09
N SER A 327 0.14 14.75 21.97
CA SER A 327 -0.80 14.56 23.08
C SER A 327 -0.58 13.26 23.88
N GLY A 328 0.53 12.55 23.60
CA GLY A 328 0.93 11.34 24.30
C GLY A 328 1.16 10.14 23.37
N PRO A 329 1.81 9.07 23.85
CA PRO A 329 2.12 7.88 23.06
C PRO A 329 0.88 7.18 22.49
N SER A 330 -0.26 7.30 23.17
CA SER A 330 -1.54 6.73 22.74
C SER A 330 -2.13 7.39 21.48
N THR A 331 -1.68 8.60 21.11
CA THR A 331 -2.05 9.21 19.81
C THR A 331 -1.18 8.72 18.66
N ASN A 332 -0.05 8.07 18.96
CA ASN A 332 0.89 7.61 17.95
C ASN A 332 0.49 6.22 17.45
N LEU A 333 -0.17 6.18 16.30
CA LEU A 333 -0.61 4.93 15.67
C LEU A 333 0.54 3.95 15.44
N ALA A 334 1.72 4.44 15.03
CA ALA A 334 2.89 3.59 14.86
C ALA A 334 3.31 2.92 16.17
N HIS A 335 3.23 3.61 17.31
CA HIS A 335 3.53 3.03 18.63
C HIS A 335 2.55 1.93 19.00
N ILE A 336 1.24 2.14 18.77
CA ILE A 336 0.21 1.11 18.99
C ILE A 336 0.53 -0.16 18.19
N PHE A 337 0.99 -0.02 16.94
CA PHE A 337 1.36 -1.16 16.10
C PHE A 337 2.61 -1.88 16.63
N LEU A 338 3.64 -1.13 17.04
CA LEU A 338 4.87 -1.70 17.58
C LEU A 338 4.62 -2.45 18.89
N GLU A 339 3.83 -1.86 19.79
CA GLU A 339 3.44 -2.46 21.07
C GLU A 339 2.79 -3.84 20.85
N ARG A 340 1.91 -3.94 19.85
CA ARG A 340 1.19 -5.16 19.46
C ARG A 340 2.01 -6.18 18.65
N GLY A 341 3.28 -5.90 18.39
CA GLY A 341 4.23 -6.87 17.84
C GLY A 341 4.68 -6.64 16.41
N VAL A 342 4.23 -5.54 15.77
CA VAL A 342 4.88 -5.08 14.53
C VAL A 342 6.32 -4.68 14.85
N HIS A 343 7.27 -5.06 14.01
CA HIS A 343 8.69 -4.79 14.24
C HIS A 343 9.15 -3.48 13.62
N ASN A 344 8.69 -3.17 12.40
CA ASN A 344 9.03 -1.93 11.69
C ASN A 344 7.78 -1.23 11.18
N VAL A 345 7.70 0.09 11.38
CA VAL A 345 6.61 0.92 10.89
C VAL A 345 7.18 2.14 10.17
N SER A 346 6.76 2.38 8.92
CA SER A 346 6.92 3.67 8.25
C SER A 346 5.60 4.43 8.36
N ALA A 347 5.63 5.69 8.80
CA ALA A 347 4.45 6.48 9.13
C ALA A 347 4.63 7.95 8.75
N MET A 348 3.56 8.75 8.88
CA MET A 348 3.53 10.17 8.56
C MET A 348 3.33 10.98 9.83
N TRP A 349 4.28 11.87 10.14
CA TRP A 349 4.24 12.69 11.36
C TRP A 349 3.13 13.74 11.35
N PHE A 350 2.90 14.35 10.19
CA PHE A 350 1.85 15.37 9.96
C PHE A 350 1.06 15.09 8.67
N TYR A 351 0.26 16.07 8.23
CA TYR A 351 -0.33 16.09 6.89
C TYR A 351 0.75 16.09 5.83
N VAL A 352 0.57 15.27 4.79
CA VAL A 352 1.57 15.05 3.75
C VAL A 352 0.94 15.12 2.36
N HIS A 353 1.62 15.82 1.45
CA HIS A 353 1.17 15.94 0.08
C HIS A 353 1.40 14.64 -0.70
N TRP A 354 0.53 14.36 -1.66
CA TRP A 354 0.64 13.17 -2.50
C TRP A 354 1.95 13.10 -3.31
N GLN A 355 2.54 14.24 -3.71
CA GLN A 355 3.83 14.27 -4.43
C GLN A 355 4.99 13.82 -3.55
N THR A 356 4.98 14.21 -2.28
CA THR A 356 5.94 13.78 -1.26
C THR A 356 5.89 12.27 -1.12
N VAL A 357 4.68 11.74 -0.91
CA VAL A 357 4.42 10.31 -0.78
C VAL A 357 4.86 9.55 -2.03
N ALA A 358 4.50 10.02 -3.22
CA ALA A 358 4.87 9.37 -4.47
C ALA A 358 6.40 9.28 -4.63
N THR A 359 7.11 10.36 -4.32
CA THR A 359 8.58 10.42 -4.39
C THR A 359 9.22 9.51 -3.34
N TYR A 360 8.69 9.53 -2.11
CA TYR A 360 9.12 8.66 -1.01
C TYR A 360 8.94 7.18 -1.35
N LEU A 361 7.72 6.75 -1.70
CA LEU A 361 7.38 5.35 -1.93
C LEU A 361 8.10 4.77 -3.15
N GLU A 362 8.30 5.55 -4.22
CA GLU A 362 9.09 5.12 -5.37
C GLU A 362 10.53 4.78 -4.93
N ALA A 363 11.20 5.67 -4.20
CA ALA A 363 12.56 5.43 -3.74
C ALA A 363 12.61 4.32 -2.66
N PHE A 364 11.72 4.38 -1.67
CA PHE A 364 11.64 3.43 -0.56
C PHE A 364 11.51 1.99 -1.06
N TYR A 365 10.54 1.70 -1.93
CA TYR A 365 10.33 0.32 -2.39
C TYR A 365 11.43 -0.18 -3.33
N ASN A 366 12.02 0.69 -4.15
CA ASN A 366 13.20 0.31 -4.94
C ASN A 366 14.38 -0.07 -4.03
N GLU A 367 14.62 0.68 -2.95
CA GLU A 367 15.70 0.40 -2.01
C GLU A 367 15.41 -0.85 -1.16
N LEU A 368 14.19 -1.00 -0.66
CA LEU A 368 13.79 -2.09 0.22
C LEU A 368 13.71 -3.44 -0.52
N LEU A 369 13.00 -3.49 -1.64
CA LEU A 369 12.60 -4.74 -2.28
C LEU A 369 13.53 -5.14 -3.44
N ILE A 370 14.10 -4.16 -4.17
CA ILE A 370 15.01 -4.46 -5.28
C ILE A 370 16.46 -4.52 -4.81
N LYS A 371 16.91 -3.49 -4.09
CA LYS A 371 18.30 -3.45 -3.60
C LYS A 371 18.49 -4.24 -2.31
N GLY A 372 17.42 -4.67 -1.65
CA GLY A 372 17.50 -5.46 -0.42
C GLY A 372 18.11 -4.70 0.75
N THR A 373 17.98 -3.37 0.78
CA THR A 373 18.48 -2.56 1.89
C THR A 373 17.61 -2.70 3.13
N ASP A 374 18.20 -2.43 4.30
CA ASP A 374 17.46 -2.40 5.56
C ASP A 374 16.28 -1.40 5.51
N PHE A 375 15.22 -1.69 6.26
CA PHE A 375 13.97 -0.91 6.27
C PHE A 375 14.20 0.58 6.57
N HIS A 376 15.05 0.90 7.55
CA HIS A 376 15.31 2.30 7.94
C HIS A 376 16.21 2.99 6.93
N VAL A 377 17.18 2.26 6.37
CA VAL A 377 18.03 2.77 5.30
C VAL A 377 17.20 3.08 4.05
N ALA A 378 16.27 2.20 3.67
CA ALA A 378 15.36 2.43 2.55
C ALA A 378 14.52 3.71 2.77
N ALA A 379 14.06 3.95 4.00
CA ALA A 379 13.30 5.14 4.34
C ALA A 379 14.13 6.43 4.29
N GLN A 380 15.36 6.39 4.81
CA GLN A 380 16.31 7.49 4.66
C GLN A 380 16.58 7.81 3.19
N ARG A 381 16.65 6.79 2.32
CA ARG A 381 16.76 6.98 0.86
C ARG A 381 15.49 7.55 0.24
N GLY A 382 14.32 7.24 0.80
CA GLY A 382 13.07 7.90 0.50
C GLY A 382 13.12 9.40 0.79
N ARG A 383 13.54 9.79 1.99
CA ARG A 383 13.69 11.21 2.38
C ARG A 383 14.75 11.94 1.55
N ASP A 384 15.88 11.31 1.27
CA ASP A 384 16.88 11.81 0.32
C ASP A 384 16.27 12.12 -1.05
N ALA A 385 15.37 11.26 -1.53
CA ALA A 385 14.74 11.45 -2.83
C ALA A 385 13.79 12.65 -2.83
N ILE A 386 13.06 12.87 -1.73
CA ILE A 386 12.24 14.08 -1.53
C ILE A 386 13.15 15.32 -1.53
N GLN A 387 14.26 15.33 -0.79
CA GLN A 387 15.18 16.49 -0.79
C GLN A 387 15.73 16.81 -2.19
N ARG A 388 16.02 15.81 -3.02
CA ARG A 388 16.50 16.01 -4.40
C ARG A 388 15.39 16.45 -5.35
N LYS A 389 14.15 16.06 -5.05
CA LYS A 389 12.97 16.35 -5.87
C LYS A 389 11.83 16.79 -4.94
N PRO A 390 11.94 17.99 -4.36
CA PRO A 390 10.96 18.49 -3.41
C PRO A 390 9.60 18.62 -4.09
N THR A 391 8.55 18.48 -3.30
CA THR A 391 7.19 18.80 -3.74
C THR A 391 7.14 20.23 -4.23
N LYS A 392 6.52 20.46 -5.39
CA LYS A 392 6.35 21.81 -5.95
C LYS A 392 4.90 22.20 -5.89
N ARG A 393 4.58 23.27 -5.16
CA ARG A 393 3.25 23.90 -5.12
C ARG A 393 3.36 25.31 -5.66
N THR A 394 2.41 25.75 -6.48
CA THR A 394 2.41 27.07 -7.15
C THR A 394 3.73 27.43 -7.88
N GLY A 395 4.60 26.45 -8.15
CA GLY A 395 5.93 26.63 -8.74
C GLY A 395 7.10 26.59 -7.74
N GLN A 396 6.85 26.74 -6.45
CA GLN A 396 7.85 26.79 -5.37
C GLN A 396 8.07 25.42 -4.72
N PRO A 397 9.33 25.03 -4.44
CA PRO A 397 9.64 23.81 -3.69
C PRO A 397 9.30 23.97 -2.21
N TYR A 398 8.75 22.93 -1.59
CA TYR A 398 8.45 22.88 -0.15
C TYR A 398 9.44 21.98 0.60
N GLN A 399 9.70 22.29 1.88
CA GLN A 399 10.45 21.46 2.82
C GLN A 399 9.51 20.48 3.54
N ASP A 400 9.37 19.27 2.99
CA ASP A 400 8.44 18.25 3.48
C ASP A 400 9.08 16.86 3.66
N PHE A 401 10.39 16.75 3.46
CA PHE A 401 11.11 15.48 3.50
C PHE A 401 11.09 14.81 4.88
N PHE A 402 10.93 15.58 5.96
CA PHE A 402 10.98 15.10 7.34
C PHE A 402 9.67 14.45 7.80
N LEU A 403 8.60 14.51 7.00
CA LEU A 403 7.27 14.02 7.36
C LEU A 403 7.18 12.49 7.38
N CYS A 404 7.96 11.82 6.53
CA CYS A 404 8.01 10.36 6.47
C CYS A 404 8.97 9.83 7.53
N VAL A 405 8.42 9.32 8.62
CA VAL A 405 9.19 8.88 9.80
C VAL A 405 9.13 7.36 9.96
N ASN A 406 10.12 6.79 10.64
CA ASN A 406 10.26 5.34 10.76
C ASN A 406 10.59 4.93 12.17
N TYR A 407 9.88 3.93 12.64
CA TYR A 407 10.05 3.32 13.94
C TYR A 407 10.46 1.87 13.82
N THR A 408 11.28 1.42 14.75
CA THR A 408 11.54 0.00 14.99
C THR A 408 11.31 -0.33 16.46
N ARG A 409 10.93 -1.57 16.71
CA ARG A 409 10.85 -2.11 18.06
C ARG A 409 12.22 -2.61 18.50
N ASP A 410 12.69 -2.20 19.68
CA ASP A 410 13.89 -2.82 20.25
C ASP A 410 13.58 -4.27 20.67
N VAL A 411 14.38 -5.21 20.18
CA VAL A 411 14.30 -6.65 20.55
C VAL A 411 15.48 -7.03 21.45
N ARG A 412 16.40 -6.09 21.74
CA ARG A 412 17.63 -6.34 22.50
C ARG A 412 17.43 -6.26 24.01
N ARG A 413 16.60 -7.16 24.55
CA ARG A 413 16.77 -7.67 25.93
C ARG A 413 16.46 -9.16 26.00
N PRO A 414 17.44 -10.05 25.77
CA PRO A 414 17.62 -11.17 26.66
C PRO A 414 18.32 -10.64 27.91
N ALA A 415 17.65 -10.68 29.07
CA ALA A 415 18.33 -10.62 30.34
C ALA A 415 19.51 -11.61 30.31
N ALA A 416 20.62 -11.23 30.92
CA ALA A 416 21.82 -12.04 31.03
C ALA A 416 21.51 -13.43 31.60
N MET A 417 21.22 -14.40 30.73
CA MET A 417 21.32 -15.80 31.10
C MET A 417 22.79 -16.16 31.04
N HIS A 418 23.30 -16.52 32.21
CA HIS A 418 24.53 -17.25 32.42
C HIS A 418 24.87 -18.13 31.21
N ARG A 419 26.07 -17.91 30.65
CA ARG A 419 26.74 -18.93 29.85
C ARG A 419 26.91 -20.16 30.74
N GLU A 420 26.06 -21.16 30.56
CA GLU A 420 26.50 -22.53 30.79
C GLU A 420 27.25 -23.00 29.54
N PRO A 421 28.47 -23.55 29.71
CA PRO A 421 29.26 -24.01 28.58
C PRO A 421 28.58 -25.21 27.93
N SER A 422 28.42 -25.16 26.61
CA SER A 422 27.90 -26.26 25.80
C SER A 422 28.72 -27.54 26.05
N PRO A 423 28.08 -28.71 26.26
CA PRO A 423 28.80 -29.96 26.21
C PRO A 423 29.08 -30.31 24.74
N THR A 424 30.34 -30.58 24.43
CA THR A 424 30.76 -31.31 23.23
C THR A 424 30.24 -32.74 23.29
N PRO A 425 29.82 -33.32 22.16
CA PRO A 425 30.23 -34.70 21.91
C PRO A 425 30.75 -34.93 20.48
N SER A 426 32.01 -35.38 20.46
CA SER A 426 32.56 -36.53 19.73
C SER A 426 32.11 -36.85 18.30
N ALA A 427 33.15 -36.99 17.46
CA ALA A 427 33.20 -37.72 16.21
C ALA A 427 32.84 -39.22 16.37
N HIS A 428 32.52 -39.81 15.21
CA HIS A 428 32.33 -41.23 14.89
C HIS A 428 30.92 -41.80 15.00
N SER A 429 30.27 -41.95 13.85
CA SER A 429 30.01 -43.29 13.28
C SER A 429 29.58 -43.15 11.83
N ALA A 430 30.40 -43.73 10.95
CA ALA A 430 30.09 -44.00 9.56
C ALA A 430 29.06 -45.14 9.43
N GLU A 431 28.66 -45.38 8.19
CA GLU A 431 27.93 -46.56 7.68
C GLU A 431 26.39 -46.47 7.70
N SER A 432 25.80 -46.21 6.54
CA SER A 432 25.06 -47.26 5.82
C SER A 432 24.78 -46.86 4.37
N SER A 433 25.14 -47.78 3.50
CA SER A 433 25.17 -47.71 2.05
C SER A 433 23.81 -48.00 1.41
N THR A 434 23.57 -47.36 0.27
CA THR A 434 22.95 -47.89 -0.96
C THR A 434 21.68 -48.74 -0.89
N SER A 435 20.65 -48.29 -1.63
CA SER A 435 19.95 -49.18 -2.56
C SER A 435 19.33 -48.40 -3.72
N ASN A 436 19.92 -48.59 -4.91
CA ASN A 436 19.31 -48.38 -6.21
C ASN A 436 18.38 -49.56 -6.53
N THR A 437 17.18 -49.27 -7.05
CA THR A 437 16.33 -50.12 -7.90
C THR A 437 15.11 -49.27 -8.26
N SER A 438 14.52 -49.25 -9.44
CA SER A 438 14.78 -49.81 -10.76
C SER A 438 13.72 -49.19 -11.66
N MET A 439 14.11 -48.70 -12.85
CA MET A 439 13.18 -48.36 -13.91
C MET A 439 12.62 -49.63 -14.54
N LYS A 440 11.29 -49.71 -14.72
CA LYS A 440 10.57 -50.18 -15.93
C LYS A 440 9.10 -50.54 -15.60
N SER A 441 8.16 -49.74 -16.08
CA SER A 441 7.06 -50.28 -16.89
C SER A 441 6.54 -49.20 -17.85
N PHE A 442 6.54 -49.57 -19.13
CA PHE A 442 5.99 -48.82 -20.24
C PHE A 442 4.59 -49.38 -20.55
N MET A 443 3.73 -48.51 -21.08
CA MET A 443 2.49 -48.78 -21.82
C MET A 443 1.21 -49.13 -21.02
N SER A 444 0.39 -48.10 -20.77
CA SER A 444 -1.01 -48.15 -21.22
C SER A 444 -1.44 -46.75 -21.68
N GLY A 445 -1.92 -46.68 -22.91
CA GLY A 445 -2.24 -45.43 -23.59
C GLY A 445 -3.58 -44.85 -23.13
N LYS A 446 -3.57 -43.58 -22.75
CA LYS A 446 -4.71 -42.66 -22.91
C LYS A 446 -4.18 -41.33 -23.43
N TRP A 447 -4.78 -40.88 -24.53
CA TRP A 447 -4.50 -39.65 -25.25
C TRP A 447 -4.36 -38.43 -24.31
N ARG A 448 -3.24 -37.72 -24.43
CA ARG A 448 -3.05 -36.38 -23.85
C ARG A 448 -3.44 -35.34 -24.90
N PRO A 449 -4.22 -34.28 -24.57
CA PRO A 449 -4.36 -33.14 -25.45
C PRO A 449 -3.03 -32.40 -25.58
N SER A 450 -2.81 -31.89 -26.79
CA SER A 450 -1.65 -31.17 -27.29
C SER A 450 -1.00 -30.20 -26.29
N THR A 451 0.33 -30.28 -26.23
CA THR A 451 1.25 -29.27 -25.69
C THR A 451 0.82 -27.84 -26.06
N PRO A 452 0.75 -26.89 -25.11
CA PRO A 452 0.58 -25.48 -25.44
C PRO A 452 1.81 -25.01 -26.22
N ARG A 453 1.57 -24.27 -27.31
CA ARG A 453 2.64 -23.64 -28.09
C ARG A 453 3.39 -22.65 -27.20
N LEU A 454 4.72 -22.68 -27.30
CA LEU A 454 5.69 -21.82 -26.60
C LEU A 454 5.55 -20.30 -26.90
N SER A 455 4.51 -19.87 -27.61
CA SER A 455 4.32 -18.48 -28.04
C SER A 455 3.59 -17.59 -27.03
N ASP A 456 2.83 -18.14 -26.08
CA ASP A 456 1.96 -17.31 -25.23
C ASP A 456 2.63 -16.82 -23.94
N SER A 457 3.85 -17.30 -23.64
CA SER A 457 4.56 -16.96 -22.40
C SER A 457 5.48 -15.73 -22.50
N PHE A 458 5.56 -15.08 -23.67
CA PHE A 458 6.46 -13.95 -23.92
C PHE A 458 5.76 -12.58 -24.02
N LEU A 459 4.42 -12.52 -23.99
CA LEU A 459 3.69 -11.27 -24.23
C LEU A 459 3.49 -10.38 -22.99
N VAL A 460 3.77 -10.87 -21.78
CA VAL A 460 3.53 -10.08 -20.54
C VAL A 460 4.71 -9.14 -20.19
N VAL A 461 5.84 -9.23 -20.90
CA VAL A 461 7.07 -8.53 -20.46
C VAL A 461 7.04 -7.02 -20.75
N ASP A 462 6.27 -6.54 -21.74
CA ASP A 462 6.38 -5.15 -22.23
C ASP A 462 5.15 -4.25 -22.09
N GLU A 463 4.04 -4.75 -21.55
CA GLU A 463 2.88 -3.88 -21.34
C GLU A 463 3.17 -2.80 -20.27
N PRO A 464 2.74 -1.53 -20.50
CA PRO A 464 2.89 -0.47 -19.53
C PRO A 464 1.97 -0.69 -18.34
N ILE A 465 2.49 -0.42 -17.14
CA ILE A 465 1.70 -0.46 -15.91
C ILE A 465 0.71 0.70 -15.92
N MET A 466 -0.58 0.36 -15.83
CA MET A 466 -1.66 1.32 -15.64
C MET A 466 -1.58 1.94 -14.25
N ARG A 467 -1.79 3.26 -14.17
CA ARG A 467 -2.04 3.95 -12.90
C ARG A 467 -3.52 3.82 -12.55
N LEU A 468 -3.82 3.27 -11.37
CA LEU A 468 -5.19 3.10 -10.92
C LEU A 468 -5.82 4.47 -10.62
N GLN A 469 -6.98 4.75 -11.21
CA GLN A 469 -7.73 5.97 -10.94
C GLN A 469 -8.90 5.68 -9.99
N LEU A 470 -9.39 6.69 -9.28
CA LEU A 470 -10.50 6.54 -8.33
C LEU A 470 -11.71 5.85 -8.97
N HIS A 471 -12.10 6.29 -10.16
CA HIS A 471 -13.25 5.73 -10.85
C HIS A 471 -13.08 4.23 -11.22
N LEU A 472 -11.83 3.75 -11.35
CA LEU A 472 -11.52 2.34 -11.60
C LEU A 472 -11.51 1.53 -10.29
N LEU A 473 -11.09 2.13 -9.18
CA LEU A 473 -11.23 1.52 -7.85
C LEU A 473 -12.72 1.42 -7.43
N GLU A 474 -13.55 2.40 -7.81
CA GLU A 474 -15.00 2.32 -7.61
C GLU A 474 -15.63 1.17 -8.40
N LEU A 475 -15.15 0.89 -9.62
CA LEU A 475 -15.56 -0.29 -10.37
C LEU A 475 -15.21 -1.59 -9.63
N GLU A 476 -14.00 -1.69 -9.03
CA GLU A 476 -13.65 -2.85 -8.19
C GLU A 476 -14.62 -2.99 -7.03
N TYR A 477 -14.94 -1.90 -6.32
CA TYR A 477 -15.93 -1.92 -5.24
C TYR A 477 -17.29 -2.41 -5.73
N LYS A 478 -17.83 -1.87 -6.82
CA LYS A 478 -19.11 -2.29 -7.40
C LYS A 478 -19.12 -3.78 -7.78
N LEU A 479 -18.03 -4.30 -8.34
CA LEU A 479 -17.90 -5.73 -8.63
C LEU A 479 -17.90 -6.57 -7.35
N MET A 480 -17.19 -6.16 -6.29
CA MET A 480 -17.15 -6.91 -5.03
C MET A 480 -18.50 -6.92 -4.31
N THR A 481 -19.28 -5.86 -4.46
CA THR A 481 -20.54 -5.65 -3.73
C THR A 481 -21.74 -6.24 -4.47
N SER A 482 -21.85 -5.97 -5.77
CA SER A 482 -23.05 -6.27 -6.57
C SER A 482 -22.85 -7.46 -7.50
N ARG A 483 -21.61 -7.92 -7.70
CA ARG A 483 -21.19 -9.00 -8.63
C ARG A 483 -21.46 -8.75 -10.11
N VAL A 484 -22.57 -8.11 -10.45
CA VAL A 484 -23.00 -7.79 -11.81
C VAL A 484 -22.87 -6.28 -11.99
N VAL A 485 -22.07 -5.85 -12.97
CA VAL A 485 -21.87 -4.44 -13.28
C VAL A 485 -22.04 -4.20 -14.79
N TYR A 486 -22.73 -3.13 -15.16
CA TYR A 486 -22.74 -2.61 -16.52
C TYR A 486 -21.86 -1.37 -16.62
N ALA A 487 -20.84 -1.44 -17.47
CA ALA A 487 -19.93 -0.35 -17.77
C ALA A 487 -20.22 0.22 -19.17
N SER A 488 -20.31 1.54 -19.28
CA SER A 488 -20.40 2.23 -20.56
C SER A 488 -19.61 3.54 -20.59
N ASP A 489 -19.03 3.85 -21.75
CA ASP A 489 -18.39 5.13 -22.04
C ASP A 489 -19.32 6.15 -22.70
N LEU A 490 -20.57 5.76 -23.03
CA LEU A 490 -21.55 6.59 -23.76
C LEU A 490 -20.97 7.23 -25.03
N ARG A 491 -20.02 6.56 -25.68
CA ARG A 491 -19.29 7.07 -26.86
C ARG A 491 -18.64 8.44 -26.64
N ARG A 492 -18.20 8.75 -25.41
CA ARG A 492 -17.45 9.97 -25.13
C ARG A 492 -16.18 10.01 -25.98
N SER A 493 -15.92 11.15 -26.61
CA SER A 493 -14.71 11.36 -27.41
C SER A 493 -13.45 11.16 -26.55
N GLY A 494 -12.51 10.35 -27.04
CA GLY A 494 -11.26 10.03 -26.35
C GLY A 494 -11.37 8.96 -25.25
N SER A 495 -12.55 8.41 -25.00
CA SER A 495 -12.76 7.27 -24.10
C SER A 495 -12.56 5.95 -24.85
N ASP A 496 -11.84 5.00 -24.25
CA ASP A 496 -11.69 3.64 -24.77
C ASP A 496 -11.97 2.63 -23.66
N LEU A 497 -13.26 2.30 -23.50
CA LEU A 497 -13.73 1.37 -22.48
C LEU A 497 -13.09 -0.02 -22.66
N ASN A 498 -13.04 -0.54 -23.89
CA ASN A 498 -12.51 -1.89 -24.13
C ASN A 498 -11.03 -1.98 -23.78
N ALA A 499 -10.20 -1.04 -24.25
CA ALA A 499 -8.77 -1.06 -23.93
C ALA A 499 -8.50 -0.80 -22.44
N THR A 500 -9.31 0.04 -21.78
CA THR A 500 -9.20 0.28 -20.35
C THR A 500 -9.52 -0.99 -19.56
N ILE A 501 -10.63 -1.68 -19.87
CA ILE A 501 -10.99 -2.95 -19.22
C ILE A 501 -9.96 -4.04 -19.49
N ASP A 502 -9.43 -4.16 -20.71
CA ASP A 502 -8.40 -5.17 -20.99
C ASP A 502 -7.13 -4.96 -20.15
N LYS A 503 -6.75 -3.71 -19.88
CA LYS A 503 -5.64 -3.39 -18.96
C LYS A 503 -5.98 -3.63 -17.50
N MET A 504 -7.22 -3.35 -17.08
CA MET A 504 -7.70 -3.69 -15.74
C MET A 504 -7.67 -5.20 -15.52
N VAL A 505 -8.08 -6.00 -16.50
CA VAL A 505 -8.00 -7.46 -16.46
C VAL A 505 -6.57 -7.93 -16.21
N THR A 506 -5.58 -7.38 -16.92
CA THR A 506 -4.17 -7.68 -16.68
C THR A 506 -3.76 -7.34 -15.23
N MET A 507 -4.17 -6.18 -14.72
CA MET A 507 -3.90 -5.78 -13.33
C MET A 507 -4.58 -6.72 -12.31
N TRP A 508 -5.85 -7.07 -12.51
CA TRP A 508 -6.63 -7.94 -11.65
C TRP A 508 -6.06 -9.36 -11.56
N LEU A 509 -5.57 -9.90 -12.68
CA LEU A 509 -4.85 -11.17 -12.73
C LEU A 509 -3.51 -11.10 -11.96
N ASN A 510 -2.80 -9.99 -12.07
CA ASN A 510 -1.48 -9.79 -11.43
C ASN A 510 -1.56 -9.51 -9.92
N THR A 511 -2.68 -8.94 -9.45
CA THR A 511 -2.92 -8.52 -8.05
C THR A 511 -3.94 -9.40 -7.33
N ASN A 512 -4.24 -10.56 -7.92
CA ASN A 512 -5.06 -11.62 -7.34
C ASN A 512 -6.50 -11.22 -7.01
N LEU A 513 -7.11 -10.36 -7.85
CA LEU A 513 -8.56 -10.16 -7.80
C LEU A 513 -9.30 -11.30 -8.52
N VAL A 514 -8.77 -11.78 -9.64
CA VAL A 514 -9.37 -12.89 -10.40
C VAL A 514 -8.31 -13.86 -10.84
N ASP A 515 -8.68 -15.13 -10.96
CA ASP A 515 -7.82 -16.18 -11.51
C ASP A 515 -8.13 -16.46 -12.97
N ASP A 516 -9.40 -16.39 -13.36
CA ASP A 516 -9.87 -16.67 -14.71
C ASP A 516 -10.78 -15.54 -15.21
N VAL A 517 -10.62 -15.17 -16.47
CA VAL A 517 -11.49 -14.23 -17.19
C VAL A 517 -12.03 -14.90 -18.45
N TYR A 518 -13.35 -14.94 -18.59
CA TYR A 518 -14.04 -15.50 -19.74
C TYR A 518 -14.76 -14.39 -20.51
N TYR A 519 -14.59 -14.38 -21.83
CA TYR A 519 -15.22 -13.39 -22.71
C TYR A 519 -16.37 -14.02 -23.50
N TYR A 520 -17.46 -13.28 -23.62
CA TYR A 520 -18.68 -13.68 -24.31
C TYR A 520 -19.19 -12.55 -25.21
N LYS A 521 -20.01 -12.90 -26.20
CA LYS A 521 -20.92 -11.94 -26.85
C LYS A 521 -22.33 -12.13 -26.29
N ALA A 522 -23.10 -11.06 -26.14
CA ALA A 522 -24.46 -11.16 -25.59
C ALA A 522 -25.35 -12.16 -26.35
N LYS A 523 -25.22 -12.24 -27.68
CA LYS A 523 -25.92 -13.23 -28.51
C LYS A 523 -25.63 -14.70 -28.18
N ASP A 524 -24.53 -14.99 -27.46
CA ASP A 524 -24.19 -16.36 -27.08
C ASP A 524 -25.17 -16.92 -26.03
N PHE A 525 -25.89 -16.05 -25.32
CA PHE A 525 -26.88 -16.40 -24.30
C PHE A 525 -28.27 -16.76 -24.89
N ALA A 526 -28.53 -16.49 -26.18
CA ALA A 526 -29.79 -16.85 -26.85
C ALA A 526 -29.95 -18.37 -27.06
N LYS A 527 -28.88 -19.15 -26.94
CA LYS A 527 -28.85 -20.56 -27.37
C LYS A 527 -29.61 -21.44 -26.38
N ARG A 528 -30.73 -22.04 -26.82
CA ARG A 528 -31.58 -22.96 -26.05
C ARG A 528 -30.90 -24.23 -25.49
N LYS A 529 -29.66 -24.56 -25.86
CA LYS A 529 -28.90 -25.69 -25.30
C LYS A 529 -28.28 -25.33 -23.93
N MET A 530 -29.09 -24.85 -22.99
CA MET A 530 -28.73 -24.67 -21.58
C MET A 530 -28.95 -25.95 -20.75
N LEU A 531 -29.08 -27.13 -21.39
CA LEU A 531 -29.27 -28.42 -20.71
C LEU A 531 -28.06 -28.82 -19.84
N THR A 532 -26.87 -28.26 -20.09
CA THR A 532 -25.64 -28.51 -19.31
C THR A 532 -25.25 -27.34 -18.38
N GLY A 533 -26.05 -26.26 -18.32
CA GLY A 533 -25.79 -25.11 -17.44
C GLY A 533 -24.51 -24.32 -17.74
N SER A 534 -23.96 -24.44 -18.96
CA SER A 534 -22.68 -23.84 -19.37
C SER A 534 -22.82 -23.09 -20.69
N VAL A 535 -22.50 -21.78 -20.68
CA VAL A 535 -22.39 -20.94 -21.88
C VAL A 535 -20.98 -21.07 -22.46
N SER A 536 -20.88 -21.32 -23.77
CA SER A 536 -19.58 -21.36 -24.46
C SER A 536 -18.95 -19.97 -24.46
N TYR A 537 -17.77 -19.83 -23.87
CA TYR A 537 -16.98 -18.62 -23.97
C TYR A 537 -16.25 -18.54 -25.32
N ARG A 538 -15.86 -17.33 -25.70
CA ARG A 538 -15.12 -17.02 -26.93
C ARG A 538 -13.62 -17.02 -26.70
N GLU A 539 -13.20 -16.44 -25.58
CA GLU A 539 -11.81 -16.32 -25.15
C GLU A 539 -11.74 -16.58 -23.65
N LYS A 540 -10.62 -17.17 -23.20
CA LYS A 540 -10.29 -17.32 -21.79
C LYS A 540 -8.91 -16.74 -21.56
N ARG A 541 -8.78 -15.84 -20.60
CA ARG A 541 -7.50 -15.45 -20.01
C ARG A 541 -7.42 -16.06 -18.63
N SER A 542 -6.28 -16.63 -18.29
CA SER A 542 -6.04 -17.18 -16.95
C SER A 542 -4.84 -16.44 -16.39
N ARG A 543 -4.81 -16.33 -15.06
CA ARG A 543 -3.62 -15.85 -14.36
C ARG A 543 -2.45 -16.70 -14.81
N ALA A 544 -1.28 -16.09 -14.99
CA ALA A 544 -0.08 -16.79 -15.39
C ALA A 544 0.31 -17.84 -14.34
N SER A 545 -0.31 -19.01 -14.43
CA SER A 545 -0.09 -20.19 -13.60
C SER A 545 0.66 -21.27 -14.39
N SER A 546 1.31 -20.88 -15.49
CA SER A 546 2.05 -21.79 -16.39
C SER A 546 3.39 -21.16 -16.78
N GLY A 547 4.32 -21.14 -15.83
CA GLY A 547 5.68 -20.63 -15.97
C GLY A 547 6.70 -21.65 -15.48
N GLY A 548 6.73 -22.83 -16.11
CA GLY A 548 7.78 -23.83 -15.94
C GLY A 548 8.12 -24.27 -14.50
N TYR A 549 9.29 -24.86 -14.33
CA TYR A 549 9.76 -25.50 -13.08
C TYR A 549 9.91 -24.54 -11.88
N LEU A 550 9.82 -23.22 -12.09
CA LEU A 550 9.91 -22.18 -11.06
C LEU A 550 8.58 -21.92 -10.33
N GLN A 551 7.51 -22.61 -10.73
CA GLN A 551 6.15 -22.42 -10.24
C GLN A 551 5.84 -23.07 -8.88
N LEU A 552 6.79 -23.80 -8.29
CA LEU A 552 6.69 -24.31 -6.91
C LEU A 552 6.78 -23.21 -5.85
N LEU A 553 7.07 -21.96 -6.25
CA LEU A 553 7.32 -20.83 -5.34
C LEU A 553 6.14 -19.85 -5.21
N PHE A 554 5.11 -19.98 -6.05
CA PHE A 554 3.87 -19.21 -5.88
C PHE A 554 2.85 -20.02 -5.08
N PRO A 555 2.14 -19.42 -4.12
CA PRO A 555 0.99 -20.06 -3.51
C PRO A 555 0.01 -20.46 -4.60
N ARG A 556 -0.42 -21.73 -4.62
CA ARG A 556 -1.43 -22.19 -5.57
C ARG A 556 -2.69 -21.33 -5.43
N PRO A 557 -3.45 -21.07 -6.51
CA PRO A 557 -4.78 -20.49 -6.40
C PRO A 557 -5.57 -21.24 -5.34
N VAL A 558 -5.97 -20.52 -4.31
CA VAL A 558 -6.70 -21.08 -3.18
C VAL A 558 -8.14 -21.22 -3.64
N ARG A 559 -8.71 -22.43 -3.58
CA ARG A 559 -10.08 -22.67 -4.06
C ARG A 559 -11.10 -21.75 -3.39
N ALA A 560 -10.90 -21.39 -2.12
CA ALA A 560 -11.74 -20.45 -1.39
C ALA A 560 -11.63 -18.99 -1.88
N LEU A 561 -10.53 -18.63 -2.53
CA LEU A 561 -10.28 -17.29 -3.09
C LEU A 561 -10.37 -17.26 -4.62
N ARG A 562 -10.75 -18.38 -5.24
CA ARG A 562 -10.81 -18.47 -6.70
C ARG A 562 -11.97 -17.64 -7.21
N GLN A 563 -11.63 -16.53 -7.83
CA GLN A 563 -12.59 -15.60 -8.38
C GLN A 563 -12.55 -15.62 -9.90
N THR A 564 -13.72 -15.68 -10.53
CA THR A 564 -13.85 -15.68 -11.99
C THR A 564 -14.56 -14.43 -12.46
N LEU A 565 -14.05 -13.77 -13.51
CA LEU A 565 -14.74 -12.67 -14.17
C LEU A 565 -15.29 -13.10 -15.52
N HIS A 566 -16.55 -12.79 -15.77
CA HIS A 566 -17.22 -12.98 -17.04
C HIS A 566 -17.43 -11.61 -17.69
N ILE A 567 -16.84 -11.38 -18.86
CA ILE A 567 -16.99 -10.13 -19.61
C ILE A 567 -17.91 -10.39 -20.80
N VAL A 568 -19.03 -9.67 -20.87
CA VAL A 568 -20.00 -9.78 -21.97
C VAL A 568 -19.95 -8.51 -22.81
N ARG A 569 -19.59 -8.67 -24.08
CA ARG A 569 -19.54 -7.59 -25.08
C ARG A 569 -20.75 -7.65 -26.01
N ASP A 570 -20.91 -6.61 -26.81
CA ASP A 570 -21.98 -6.47 -27.81
C ASP A 570 -23.37 -6.59 -27.19
N VAL A 571 -23.56 -5.99 -26.00
CA VAL A 571 -24.83 -6.05 -25.26
C VAL A 571 -25.90 -5.19 -25.93
N ASP A 572 -25.59 -3.91 -26.17
CA ASP A 572 -26.55 -2.96 -26.77
C ASP A 572 -27.22 -3.48 -28.06
N PRO A 573 -26.52 -3.95 -29.10
CA PRO A 573 -27.17 -4.34 -30.37
C PRO A 573 -28.07 -5.57 -30.25
N VAL A 574 -28.00 -6.30 -29.13
CA VAL A 574 -28.82 -7.49 -28.90
C VAL A 574 -30.05 -7.14 -28.07
N VAL A 575 -29.92 -6.19 -27.15
CA VAL A 575 -30.97 -5.88 -26.20
C VAL A 575 -31.72 -4.59 -26.56
N ASP A 576 -31.11 -3.71 -27.35
CA ASP A 576 -31.77 -2.64 -28.08
C ASP A 576 -31.35 -2.70 -29.56
N PRO A 577 -31.94 -3.62 -30.34
CA PRO A 577 -31.63 -3.77 -31.77
C PRO A 577 -32.08 -2.59 -32.64
N GLY A 578 -32.80 -1.62 -32.05
CA GLY A 578 -33.52 -0.57 -32.78
C GLY A 578 -34.68 -1.10 -33.61
N TRP A 579 -35.38 -0.19 -34.29
CA TRP A 579 -36.43 -0.54 -35.25
C TRP A 579 -35.85 -0.65 -36.67
N GLN A 580 -36.00 -1.82 -37.27
CA GLN A 580 -35.69 -2.07 -38.68
C GLN A 580 -36.95 -1.86 -39.55
N ALA A 581 -36.76 -1.68 -40.85
CA ALA A 581 -37.87 -1.49 -41.79
C ALA A 581 -38.66 -2.78 -42.10
N ASP A 582 -38.12 -3.95 -41.74
CA ASP A 582 -38.73 -5.26 -41.96
C ASP A 582 -39.35 -5.80 -40.64
N ASP A 583 -40.66 -5.98 -40.63
CA ASP A 583 -41.42 -6.51 -39.48
C ASP A 583 -40.97 -7.91 -39.07
N VAL A 584 -40.55 -8.74 -40.03
CA VAL A 584 -40.07 -10.11 -39.76
C VAL A 584 -38.70 -10.06 -39.06
N GLU A 585 -37.85 -9.10 -39.43
CA GLU A 585 -36.57 -8.88 -38.78
C GLU A 585 -36.72 -8.29 -37.37
N ASN A 586 -37.67 -7.39 -37.18
CA ASN A 586 -38.04 -6.86 -35.87
C ASN A 586 -38.52 -7.98 -34.94
N GLN A 587 -39.44 -8.84 -35.41
CA GLN A 587 -39.93 -9.96 -34.60
C GLN A 587 -38.81 -10.94 -34.21
N ARG A 588 -37.91 -11.28 -35.15
CA ARG A 588 -36.75 -12.13 -34.87
C ARG A 588 -35.77 -11.49 -33.88
N SER A 589 -35.61 -10.18 -33.94
CA SER A 589 -34.74 -9.43 -33.03
C SER A 589 -35.33 -9.39 -31.61
N GLU A 590 -36.64 -9.19 -31.49
CA GLU A 590 -37.35 -9.27 -30.21
C GLU A 590 -37.33 -10.68 -29.59
N GLU A 591 -37.56 -11.73 -30.39
CA GLU A 591 -37.43 -13.11 -29.90
C GLU A 591 -36.01 -13.41 -29.40
N ARG A 592 -34.99 -12.89 -30.08
CA ARG A 592 -33.59 -13.04 -29.68
C ARG A 592 -33.31 -12.26 -28.39
N ARG A 593 -33.81 -11.04 -28.27
CA ARG A 593 -33.69 -10.20 -27.08
C ARG A 593 -34.22 -10.94 -25.85
N LEU A 594 -35.46 -11.43 -25.92
CA LEU A 594 -36.09 -12.18 -24.83
C LEU A 594 -35.30 -13.44 -24.44
N GLN A 595 -34.77 -14.18 -25.42
CA GLN A 595 -33.96 -15.37 -25.15
C GLN A 595 -32.62 -15.02 -24.47
N VAL A 596 -32.00 -13.90 -24.86
CA VAL A 596 -30.75 -13.43 -24.26
C VAL A 596 -30.99 -12.91 -22.86
N GLU A 597 -32.07 -12.18 -22.62
CA GLU A 597 -32.47 -11.70 -21.31
C GLU A 597 -32.68 -12.86 -20.32
N ASP A 598 -33.48 -13.87 -20.70
CA ASP A 598 -33.67 -15.09 -19.88
C ASP A 598 -32.34 -15.83 -19.64
N GLY A 599 -31.49 -15.95 -20.66
CA GLY A 599 -30.19 -16.61 -20.54
C GLY A 599 -29.21 -15.88 -19.61
N LEU A 600 -29.17 -14.54 -19.70
CA LEU A 600 -28.34 -13.69 -18.84
C LEU A 600 -28.87 -13.66 -17.40
N GLN A 601 -30.19 -13.63 -17.20
CA GLN A 601 -30.81 -13.71 -15.88
C GLN A 601 -30.43 -15.00 -15.16
N ARG A 602 -30.62 -16.16 -15.81
CA ARG A 602 -30.24 -17.46 -15.22
C ARG A 602 -28.75 -17.52 -14.91
N PHE A 603 -27.91 -16.90 -15.75
CA PHE A 603 -26.48 -16.83 -15.52
C PHE A 603 -26.13 -15.95 -14.31
N ALA A 604 -26.74 -14.77 -14.18
CA ALA A 604 -26.58 -13.90 -13.01
C ALA A 604 -27.05 -14.58 -11.71
N GLU A 605 -28.21 -15.22 -11.72
CA GLU A 605 -28.74 -15.98 -10.57
C GLU A 605 -27.79 -17.11 -10.14
N LYS A 606 -27.17 -17.79 -11.10
CA LYS A 606 -26.14 -18.80 -10.83
C LYS A 606 -24.90 -18.17 -10.18
N LEU A 607 -24.41 -17.05 -10.73
CA LEU A 607 -23.23 -16.33 -10.20
C LEU A 607 -23.44 -15.85 -8.77
N HIS A 608 -24.62 -15.28 -8.47
CA HIS A 608 -24.98 -14.86 -7.11
C HIS A 608 -25.03 -16.04 -6.14
N ARG A 609 -25.54 -17.20 -6.57
CA ARG A 609 -25.57 -18.43 -5.77
C ARG A 609 -24.18 -19.00 -5.50
N GLU A 610 -23.30 -18.95 -6.50
CA GLU A 610 -21.92 -19.43 -6.40
C GLU A 610 -21.06 -18.51 -5.52
N GLY A 611 -21.30 -17.20 -5.57
CA GLY A 611 -20.69 -16.21 -4.67
C GLY A 611 -19.25 -15.82 -4.97
N HIS A 612 -18.56 -16.53 -5.87
CA HIS A 612 -17.14 -16.39 -6.20
C HIS A 612 -16.88 -16.00 -7.67
N SER A 613 -17.87 -15.40 -8.33
CA SER A 613 -17.74 -14.96 -9.72
C SER A 613 -18.42 -13.62 -9.98
N TYR A 614 -17.92 -12.89 -10.95
CA TYR A 614 -18.34 -11.54 -11.33
C TYR A 614 -18.77 -11.49 -12.79
N LEU A 615 -19.69 -10.58 -13.12
CA LEU A 615 -20.19 -10.33 -14.47
C LEU A 615 -20.04 -8.86 -14.80
N LEU A 616 -19.31 -8.56 -15.86
CA LEU A 616 -19.13 -7.21 -16.39
C LEU A 616 -19.71 -7.12 -17.79
N PHE A 617 -20.77 -6.35 -17.94
CA PHE A 617 -21.32 -5.97 -19.23
C PHE A 617 -20.57 -4.74 -19.76
N ILE A 618 -20.19 -4.78 -21.03
CA ILE A 618 -19.57 -3.67 -21.75
C ILE A 618 -20.55 -3.19 -22.82
N GLY A 619 -21.03 -1.95 -22.67
CA GLY A 619 -21.95 -1.31 -23.60
C GLY A 619 -21.53 0.12 -23.96
N SER A 620 -22.29 0.75 -24.84
CA SER A 620 -22.02 2.05 -25.48
C SER A 620 -23.22 3.01 -25.45
N GLN A 621 -24.37 2.59 -24.91
CA GLN A 621 -25.60 3.39 -24.85
C GLN A 621 -26.01 3.78 -23.42
N ASP A 622 -26.72 4.91 -23.29
CA ASP A 622 -27.42 5.32 -22.07
C ASP A 622 -28.72 4.55 -21.99
N ALA A 623 -28.64 3.38 -21.37
CA ALA A 623 -29.75 2.48 -21.38
C ALA A 623 -30.60 2.70 -20.12
N GLN A 624 -31.49 3.70 -20.19
CA GLN A 624 -32.53 3.92 -19.17
C GLN A 624 -33.32 2.63 -18.91
N TRP A 625 -33.57 1.83 -19.95
CA TRP A 625 -34.23 0.52 -19.83
C TRP A 625 -33.34 -0.54 -19.15
N TYR A 626 -32.01 -0.43 -19.25
CA TYR A 626 -31.05 -1.31 -18.58
C TYR A 626 -31.06 -1.12 -17.06
N ARG A 627 -31.55 0.02 -16.55
CA ARG A 627 -31.75 0.18 -15.10
C ARG A 627 -32.76 -0.83 -14.56
N THR A 628 -33.90 -0.96 -15.24
CA THR A 628 -34.93 -1.94 -14.88
C THR A 628 -34.39 -3.36 -15.01
N TYR A 629 -33.65 -3.63 -16.08
CA TYR A 629 -33.07 -4.95 -16.31
C TYR A 629 -31.96 -5.31 -15.30
N LEU A 630 -31.05 -4.37 -14.98
CA LEU A 630 -30.03 -4.57 -13.93
C LEU A 630 -30.64 -4.76 -12.56
N GLN A 631 -31.74 -4.07 -12.23
CA GLN A 631 -32.46 -4.33 -10.99
C GLN A 631 -32.89 -5.79 -10.88
N TYR A 632 -33.39 -6.39 -11.97
CA TYR A 632 -33.69 -7.83 -12.02
C TYR A 632 -32.45 -8.72 -11.86
N LEU A 633 -31.31 -8.29 -12.39
CA LEU A 633 -30.03 -9.01 -12.21
C LEU A 633 -29.36 -8.75 -10.85
N GLN A 634 -29.95 -7.92 -9.99
CA GLN A 634 -29.32 -7.38 -8.78
C GLN A 634 -27.95 -6.75 -9.08
N GLY A 635 -27.85 -6.08 -10.23
CA GLY A 635 -26.63 -5.48 -10.73
C GLY A 635 -26.59 -3.96 -10.57
N GLU A 636 -25.38 -3.42 -10.72
CA GLU A 636 -25.08 -2.00 -10.61
C GLU A 636 -24.64 -1.41 -11.95
N TRP A 637 -24.92 -0.13 -12.12
CA TRP A 637 -24.50 0.64 -13.27
C TRP A 637 -23.22 1.43 -13.02
N TRP A 638 -22.45 1.65 -14.07
CA TRP A 638 -21.25 2.46 -14.05
C TRP A 638 -21.12 3.26 -15.36
N LEU A 639 -21.58 4.51 -15.31
CA LEU A 639 -21.74 5.40 -16.47
C LEU A 639 -20.92 6.69 -16.31
N HIS A 640 -20.80 7.44 -17.41
CA HIS A 640 -20.37 8.84 -17.43
C HIS A 640 -18.95 9.10 -16.89
N MET A 641 -18.06 8.11 -16.91
CA MET A 641 -16.65 8.29 -16.59
C MET A 641 -15.80 8.32 -17.87
N PRO A 642 -14.78 9.19 -17.98
CA PRO A 642 -13.82 9.11 -19.07
C PRO A 642 -12.99 7.83 -18.89
N TRP A 643 -13.29 6.79 -19.67
CA TRP A 643 -12.52 5.55 -19.66
C TRP A 643 -11.20 5.77 -20.37
N THR A 644 -10.30 6.38 -19.62
CA THR A 644 -8.96 6.71 -20.04
C THR A 644 -8.02 6.13 -19.01
N PHE A 645 -6.90 5.60 -19.47
CA PHE A 645 -5.84 5.17 -18.59
C PHE A 645 -4.68 6.14 -18.74
N THR A 646 -4.05 6.48 -17.62
CA THR A 646 -2.80 7.26 -17.68
C THR A 646 -1.64 6.28 -17.64
N VAL A 647 -0.91 6.15 -18.76
CA VAL A 647 0.43 5.54 -18.74
C VAL A 647 1.41 6.60 -18.29
N HIS A 648 2.32 6.25 -17.37
CA HIS A 648 3.27 7.21 -16.84
C HIS A 648 4.14 7.83 -17.95
N SER A 649 4.34 9.15 -17.91
CA SER A 649 5.07 9.93 -18.93
C SER A 649 6.50 9.45 -19.19
N ARG A 650 7.19 8.90 -18.16
CA ARG A 650 8.48 8.20 -18.31
C ARG A 650 8.43 7.02 -19.30
N TYR A 651 7.40 6.17 -19.29
CA TYR A 651 7.28 5.08 -20.28
C TYR A 651 7.10 5.64 -21.70
N VAL A 652 6.30 6.69 -21.86
CA VAL A 652 6.17 7.39 -23.16
C VAL A 652 7.52 7.93 -23.62
N ARG A 653 8.32 8.50 -22.71
CA ARG A 653 9.66 9.00 -23.00
C ARG A 653 10.65 7.86 -23.34
N ASP A 654 10.62 6.74 -22.63
CA ASP A 654 11.53 5.61 -22.85
C ASP A 654 11.21 4.89 -24.16
N VAL A 655 9.93 4.67 -24.49
CA VAL A 655 9.49 4.13 -25.79
C VAL A 655 9.83 5.08 -26.94
N MET A 656 9.69 6.39 -26.75
CA MET A 656 10.12 7.40 -27.74
C MET A 656 11.64 7.43 -27.91
N ALA A 657 12.41 7.18 -26.85
CA ALA A 657 13.86 7.10 -26.88
C ALA A 657 14.35 5.80 -27.56
N GLU A 658 13.69 4.67 -27.35
CA GLU A 658 13.96 3.40 -28.04
C GLU A 658 13.59 3.46 -29.52
N LYS A 659 12.45 4.06 -29.88
CA LYS A 659 12.08 4.30 -31.28
C LYS A 659 13.09 5.21 -32.01
N ARG A 660 13.67 6.20 -31.31
CA ARG A 660 14.74 7.04 -31.87
C ARG A 660 16.07 6.30 -32.08
N LYS A 661 16.34 5.23 -31.32
CA LYS A 661 17.53 4.38 -31.51
C LYS A 661 17.38 3.36 -32.64
N GLN A 662 16.15 3.06 -33.07
CA GLN A 662 15.85 2.12 -34.15
C GLN A 662 15.80 2.74 -35.55
N ILE A 663 15.97 4.06 -35.70
CA ILE A 663 16.12 4.68 -37.02
C ILE A 663 17.60 4.58 -37.40
N PRO A 664 17.99 3.75 -38.39
CA PRO A 664 19.35 3.77 -38.90
C PRO A 664 19.57 5.14 -39.53
N ARG A 665 20.70 5.78 -39.19
CA ARG A 665 21.19 6.91 -39.99
C ARG A 665 21.52 6.38 -41.38
N THR A 666 20.55 6.45 -42.29
CA THR A 666 20.83 6.33 -43.71
C THR A 666 21.69 7.53 -44.08
N ILE A 667 22.86 7.21 -44.63
CA ILE A 667 23.92 8.12 -45.05
C ILE A 667 23.38 9.06 -46.13
N MET A 668 23.60 10.36 -45.95
CA MET A 668 23.90 11.30 -47.04
C MET A 668 25.23 11.97 -46.70
#